data_AF-A0A8I3AKL2-F1
#
_entry.id   AF-A0A8I3AKL2-F1
#
_cell.length_a   1.000
_cell.length_b   1.000
_cell.length_c   1.000
_cell.angle_alpha   90.00
_cell.angle_beta   90.00
_cell.angle_gamma   90.00
#
_symmetry.space_group_name_H-M   'P 1'
#
loop_
_entity.id
_entity.type
_entity.pdbx_description
1 polymer ?
#
loop_
_entity_poly.entity_id
_entity_poly.type
_entity_poly.pdbx_seq_one_letter_code
_entity_poly.pdbx_strand_id
1 'polypeptide(L)'
;MAYRSIEGKAKAHQYSDSELEYDSSDAGESRFDDDDPARKKSIELSRRVKEHPNDIEAWLALISHQDVLLHNIQDSGGEATEAEVRSFAEIKLSITSAITPWLAEVPWYRELAVAAWQAVLELNLNRPSTLSDASSTEVVDQFKDFWESEVARIGEDSAQGWASYVQQDGLLDAPDPVAHPIHRSKSRNVYQAWGATEHVQGQQARLPARSMDEGVEDDPYRVVIFSDLEKFIFCVPGVLITTLEKQLVDAFLLFCHLPPADGSNGWIKAAMNDPHVVGSLYSLRTELLRKPAQHNPDEDDAKRLPIFDYDAHQLRLVNTSAAESLAQYSLALDWINDPANVKKRARALLKQFPRNLRLYLAYALAEERNGNLDVARQVLVSSAGLAKAPSTDSQSQLIFWTTWSWMELEAGQRASAILCLCALADDSAMPDPEVMVTPHQLLITQQTLRGNLGYNTSASEAEATALNAGALILCEYLTVGGGAESASLTQGNISTAMDRVWSVSEGLSKCGFAGQAAHEALLQSAARLLYFHARQGPFRSAYLREQLAKCLGIFPRNTMFLSLFAWASSSFGIDDPVGDMLRSTALANQNDCVSSRIFAIKYELQRGNSHSTRAAFEQALQSPACRANSELWRCYVQFSHSRKELRAKAKDNFFRGLGQCPWSKDLAMEAFTTLANVMDDFELGSVFNTMQSKGLRLHVELDEFLAAQGRETGRR
;
A
#
# COMPACT_ATOMS: atom_id res chain seq x y z
N MET A 1 16.51 -61.02 -1.46
CA MET A 1 17.67 -60.15 -1.75
C MET A 1 17.41 -59.42 -3.03
N ALA A 2 16.98 -58.16 -2.94
CA ALA A 2 16.84 -57.23 -4.05
C ALA A 2 16.70 -55.82 -3.46
N TYR A 3 17.43 -54.88 -4.06
CA TYR A 3 17.49 -53.44 -3.79
C TYR A 3 16.11 -52.84 -3.43
N ARG A 4 16.03 -52.06 -2.34
CA ARG A 4 14.91 -51.15 -2.06
C ARG A 4 15.42 -49.70 -2.19
N SER A 5 14.89 -49.03 -3.21
CA SER A 5 15.15 -47.65 -3.60
C SER A 5 14.56 -46.66 -2.61
N ILE A 6 15.30 -45.57 -2.35
CA ILE A 6 14.93 -44.44 -1.49
C ILE A 6 14.50 -43.31 -2.42
N GLU A 7 13.21 -43.26 -2.75
CA GLU A 7 12.56 -42.08 -3.33
C GLU A 7 11.15 -41.94 -2.72
N GLY A 8 11.07 -41.27 -1.58
CA GLY A 8 9.81 -40.74 -1.06
C GLY A 8 9.51 -39.41 -1.76
N LYS A 9 8.66 -39.46 -2.79
CA LYS A 9 8.19 -38.29 -3.54
C LYS A 9 7.45 -37.32 -2.59
N ALA A 10 8.04 -36.16 -2.32
CA ALA A 10 7.30 -34.98 -1.91
C ALA A 10 6.39 -34.59 -3.09
N LYS A 11 5.07 -34.75 -2.93
CA LYS A 11 4.10 -34.23 -3.90
C LYS A 11 4.16 -32.70 -3.84
N ALA A 12 4.39 -32.08 -4.98
CA ALA A 12 4.18 -30.66 -5.18
C ALA A 12 2.73 -30.31 -4.79
N HIS A 13 2.55 -29.31 -3.95
CA HIS A 13 1.24 -28.67 -3.72
C HIS A 13 0.77 -28.11 -5.07
N GLN A 14 -0.09 -28.87 -5.75
CA GLN A 14 -0.96 -28.32 -6.78
C GLN A 14 -2.02 -27.51 -6.04
N TYR A 15 -2.21 -26.27 -6.47
CA TYR A 15 -3.32 -25.41 -6.08
C TYR A 15 -4.61 -26.23 -6.10
N SER A 16 -5.17 -26.44 -4.91
CA SER A 16 -6.45 -27.12 -4.73
C SER A 16 -7.55 -26.09 -4.95
N ASP A 17 -8.59 -26.46 -5.71
CA ASP A 17 -9.80 -25.68 -5.99
C ASP A 17 -10.62 -25.30 -4.73
N SER A 18 -10.11 -25.62 -3.54
CA SER A 18 -10.76 -25.45 -2.23
C SER A 18 -10.38 -24.17 -1.47
N GLU A 19 -9.48 -23.32 -1.98
CA GLU A 19 -9.02 -22.12 -1.25
C GLU A 19 -9.90 -20.86 -1.38
N LEU A 20 -11.06 -20.97 -2.06
CA LEU A 20 -12.12 -19.95 -2.01
C LEU A 20 -13.44 -20.48 -1.46
N GLU A 21 -13.46 -21.71 -0.95
CA GLU A 21 -14.47 -22.03 0.05
C GLU A 21 -14.12 -21.17 1.25
N TYR A 22 -14.91 -20.11 1.46
CA TYR A 22 -14.94 -19.40 2.73
C TYR A 22 -14.96 -20.48 3.81
N ASP A 23 -13.87 -20.61 4.56
CA ASP A 23 -13.80 -21.49 5.71
C ASP A 23 -14.71 -20.87 6.76
N SER A 24 -15.99 -21.17 6.62
CA SER A 24 -17.08 -20.91 7.54
C SER A 24 -16.92 -21.81 8.76
N SER A 25 -15.71 -21.95 9.28
CA SER A 25 -15.36 -22.87 10.36
C SER A 25 -15.74 -22.35 11.75
N ASP A 26 -16.34 -21.15 11.85
CA ASP A 26 -16.96 -20.63 13.08
C ASP A 26 -18.42 -20.18 12.90
N ALA A 27 -19.05 -20.49 11.76
CA ALA A 27 -20.49 -20.39 11.68
C ALA A 27 -21.09 -21.60 12.42
N GLY A 28 -21.76 -21.34 13.54
CA GLY A 28 -22.65 -22.32 14.14
C GLY A 28 -23.55 -22.94 13.06
N GLU A 29 -23.73 -24.26 13.14
CA GLU A 29 -24.65 -25.09 12.35
C GLU A 29 -25.39 -24.37 11.20
N SER A 30 -24.96 -24.62 9.95
CA SER A 30 -25.57 -24.08 8.72
C SER A 30 -27.10 -24.16 8.77
N ARG A 31 -27.77 -23.02 8.99
CA ARG A 31 -29.23 -22.87 8.90
C ARG A 31 -29.76 -23.01 7.47
N PHE A 32 -28.87 -23.05 6.48
CA PHE A 32 -29.20 -23.16 5.07
C PHE A 32 -29.02 -24.59 4.59
N ASP A 33 -30.03 -25.10 3.88
CA ASP A 33 -29.95 -26.35 3.13
C ASP A 33 -29.01 -26.15 1.93
N ASP A 34 -28.20 -27.15 1.57
CA ASP A 34 -27.25 -27.07 0.45
C ASP A 34 -27.95 -26.82 -0.90
N ASP A 35 -29.27 -27.04 -0.94
CA ASP A 35 -30.11 -26.82 -2.12
C ASP A 35 -30.74 -25.42 -2.23
N ASP A 36 -30.50 -24.51 -1.28
CA ASP A 36 -31.07 -23.15 -1.28
C ASP A 36 -30.69 -22.36 -2.56
N PRO A 37 -31.67 -21.90 -3.37
CA PRO A 37 -31.42 -21.09 -4.56
C PRO A 37 -30.66 -19.79 -4.28
N ALA A 38 -30.82 -19.18 -3.10
CA ALA A 38 -30.10 -17.95 -2.76
C ALA A 38 -28.59 -18.22 -2.57
N ARG A 39 -28.23 -19.34 -1.92
CA ARG A 39 -26.83 -19.75 -1.75
C ARG A 39 -26.18 -20.12 -3.09
N LYS A 40 -26.89 -20.85 -3.97
CA LYS A 40 -26.43 -21.19 -5.33
C LYS A 40 -26.10 -19.95 -6.16
N LYS A 41 -26.95 -18.91 -6.07
CA LYS A 41 -26.71 -17.63 -6.76
C LYS A 41 -25.46 -16.92 -6.22
N SER A 42 -25.21 -16.95 -4.91
CA SER A 42 -23.99 -16.37 -4.31
C SER A 42 -22.72 -17.06 -4.84
N ILE A 43 -22.74 -18.40 -4.93
CA ILE A 43 -21.63 -19.20 -5.48
C ILE A 43 -21.41 -18.86 -6.96
N GLU A 44 -22.48 -18.77 -7.75
CA GLU A 44 -22.40 -18.42 -9.17
C GLU A 44 -21.78 -17.03 -9.38
N LEU A 45 -22.26 -16.03 -8.63
CA LEU A 45 -21.73 -14.66 -8.67
C LEU A 45 -20.26 -14.63 -8.23
N SER A 46 -19.89 -15.33 -7.16
CA SER A 46 -18.51 -15.43 -6.67
C SER A 46 -17.57 -16.06 -7.70
N ARG A 47 -18.02 -17.12 -8.39
CA ARG A 47 -17.28 -17.73 -9.50
C ARG A 47 -17.11 -16.76 -10.67
N ARG A 48 -18.19 -16.04 -11.02
CA ARG A 48 -18.19 -15.09 -12.13
C ARG A 48 -17.21 -13.95 -11.92
N VAL A 49 -17.18 -13.36 -10.72
CA VAL A 49 -16.23 -12.26 -10.40
C VAL A 49 -14.78 -12.75 -10.36
N LYS A 50 -14.53 -14.02 -9.99
CA LYS A 50 -13.20 -14.62 -10.05
C LYS A 50 -12.72 -14.84 -11.48
N GLU A 51 -13.60 -15.35 -12.35
CA GLU A 51 -13.30 -15.63 -13.77
C GLU A 51 -13.24 -14.35 -14.61
N HIS A 52 -14.05 -13.35 -14.25
CA HIS A 52 -14.17 -12.07 -14.92
C HIS A 52 -14.11 -10.91 -13.91
N PRO A 53 -12.93 -10.59 -13.35
CA PRO A 53 -12.78 -9.50 -12.37
C PRO A 53 -13.20 -8.12 -12.89
N ASN A 54 -13.27 -7.95 -14.21
CA ASN A 54 -13.72 -6.74 -14.88
C ASN A 54 -15.25 -6.65 -15.07
N ASP A 55 -16.03 -7.67 -14.67
CA ASP A 55 -17.50 -7.65 -14.71
C ASP A 55 -18.06 -6.95 -13.47
N ILE A 56 -18.12 -5.62 -13.54
CA ILE A 56 -18.52 -4.75 -12.44
C ILE A 56 -19.98 -4.98 -12.01
N GLU A 57 -20.87 -5.31 -12.95
CA GLU A 57 -22.25 -5.65 -12.63
C GLU A 57 -22.35 -6.95 -11.84
N ALA A 58 -21.50 -7.95 -12.13
CA ALA A 58 -21.43 -9.17 -11.34
C ALA A 58 -20.98 -8.90 -9.90
N TRP A 59 -19.99 -8.02 -9.71
CA TRP A 59 -19.54 -7.61 -8.39
C TRP A 59 -20.64 -6.86 -7.62
N LEU A 60 -21.29 -5.89 -8.26
CA LEU A 60 -22.40 -5.14 -7.66
C LEU A 60 -23.56 -6.06 -7.26
N ALA A 61 -23.91 -7.00 -8.15
CA ALA A 61 -24.92 -8.02 -7.86
C ALA A 61 -24.51 -8.90 -6.67
N LEU A 62 -23.23 -9.25 -6.54
CA LEU A 62 -22.71 -10.03 -5.42
C LEU A 62 -22.81 -9.28 -4.08
N ILE A 63 -22.51 -7.98 -4.07
CA ILE A 63 -22.62 -7.11 -2.87
C ILE A 63 -24.09 -7.04 -2.44
N SER A 64 -25.00 -6.67 -3.34
CA SER A 64 -26.43 -6.54 -3.03
C SER A 64 -27.07 -7.88 -2.64
N HIS A 65 -26.57 -8.99 -3.18
CA HIS A 65 -27.08 -10.32 -2.84
C HIS A 65 -26.76 -10.73 -1.39
N GLN A 66 -25.78 -10.10 -0.74
CA GLN A 66 -25.51 -10.33 0.68
C GLN A 66 -26.67 -9.84 1.58
N ASP A 67 -27.36 -8.76 1.21
CA ASP A 67 -28.54 -8.29 1.95
C ASP A 67 -29.70 -9.28 1.85
N VAL A 68 -29.88 -9.89 0.67
CA VAL A 68 -30.90 -10.92 0.46
C VAL A 68 -30.64 -12.14 1.34
N LEU A 69 -29.37 -12.56 1.43
CA LEU A 69 -28.98 -13.68 2.30
C LEU A 69 -29.25 -13.35 3.78
N LEU A 70 -28.91 -12.13 4.23
CA LEU A 70 -29.19 -11.71 5.60
C LEU A 70 -30.69 -11.61 5.90
N HIS A 71 -31.49 -11.09 4.97
CA HIS A 71 -32.95 -10.99 5.10
C HIS A 71 -33.61 -12.38 5.18
N ASN A 72 -33.14 -13.34 4.38
CA ASN A 72 -33.65 -14.71 4.43
C ASN A 72 -33.44 -15.39 5.79
N ILE A 73 -32.36 -15.05 6.51
CA ILE A 73 -32.13 -15.54 7.88
C ILE A 73 -33.18 -14.96 8.84
N GLN A 74 -33.45 -13.66 8.71
CA GLN A 74 -34.43 -12.94 9.54
C GLN A 74 -35.86 -13.46 9.31
N ASP A 75 -36.22 -13.76 8.06
CA ASP A 75 -37.54 -14.30 7.69
C ASP A 75 -37.75 -15.76 8.11
N SER A 76 -36.68 -16.54 8.25
CA SER A 76 -36.73 -17.97 8.61
C SER A 76 -37.07 -18.23 10.09
N GLY A 77 -37.43 -17.19 10.85
CA GLY A 77 -38.00 -17.31 12.19
C GLY A 77 -37.03 -17.08 13.36
N GLY A 78 -35.83 -16.54 13.12
CA GLY A 78 -34.91 -16.10 14.16
C GLY A 78 -34.30 -14.74 13.85
N GLU A 79 -34.10 -13.89 14.87
CA GLU A 79 -33.26 -12.70 14.71
C GLU A 79 -31.84 -13.14 14.30
N ALA A 80 -31.27 -12.46 13.30
CA ALA A 80 -29.88 -12.68 12.92
C ALA A 80 -28.99 -12.38 14.12
N THR A 81 -28.12 -13.32 14.45
CA THR A 81 -27.15 -13.17 15.54
C THR A 81 -26.15 -12.07 15.19
N GLU A 82 -25.59 -11.44 16.22
CA GLU A 82 -24.54 -10.43 16.05
C GLU A 82 -23.34 -10.97 15.24
N ALA A 83 -23.02 -12.26 15.40
CA ALA A 83 -21.96 -12.94 14.65
C ALA A 83 -22.29 -13.08 13.15
N GLU A 84 -23.54 -13.42 12.81
CA GLU A 84 -24.00 -13.48 11.41
C GLU A 84 -23.93 -12.10 10.77
N VAL A 85 -24.45 -11.06 11.44
CA VAL A 85 -24.44 -9.69 10.90
C VAL A 85 -23.01 -9.18 10.70
N ARG A 86 -22.10 -9.49 11.64
CA ARG A 86 -20.67 -9.18 11.49
C ARG A 86 -20.08 -9.86 10.26
N SER A 87 -20.31 -11.17 10.09
CA SER A 87 -19.80 -11.94 8.95
C SER A 87 -20.24 -11.35 7.60
N PHE A 88 -21.52 -10.99 7.45
CA PHE A 88 -22.02 -10.36 6.22
C PHE A 88 -21.39 -8.98 5.98
N ALA A 89 -21.16 -8.19 7.02
CA ALA A 89 -20.47 -6.91 6.89
C ALA A 89 -19.00 -7.09 6.45
N GLU A 90 -18.29 -8.08 6.99
CA GLU A 90 -16.92 -8.42 6.58
C GLU A 90 -16.85 -8.91 5.13
N ILE A 91 -17.83 -9.72 4.70
CA ILE A 91 -17.94 -10.15 3.29
C ILE A 91 -18.18 -8.95 2.38
N LYS A 92 -19.08 -8.04 2.73
CA LYS A 92 -19.32 -6.82 1.95
C LYS A 92 -18.08 -5.93 1.88
N LEU A 93 -17.37 -5.79 2.99
CA LEU A 93 -16.10 -5.08 3.05
C LEU A 93 -15.04 -5.70 2.13
N SER A 94 -14.90 -7.03 2.17
CA SER A 94 -13.92 -7.73 1.34
C SER A 94 -14.24 -7.58 -0.14
N ILE A 95 -15.52 -7.70 -0.53
CA ILE A 95 -15.96 -7.51 -1.90
C ILE A 95 -15.75 -6.06 -2.35
N THR A 96 -16.10 -5.08 -1.52
CA THR A 96 -15.91 -3.65 -1.82
C THR A 96 -14.43 -3.30 -1.97
N SER A 97 -13.58 -3.82 -1.08
CA SER A 97 -12.13 -3.67 -1.17
C SER A 97 -11.54 -4.33 -2.43
N ALA A 98 -12.14 -5.42 -2.91
CA ALA A 98 -11.68 -6.12 -4.10
C ALA A 98 -12.12 -5.42 -5.39
N ILE A 99 -13.35 -4.90 -5.47
CA ILE A 99 -13.87 -4.24 -6.70
C ILE A 99 -13.33 -2.82 -6.87
N THR A 100 -13.15 -2.06 -5.80
CA THR A 100 -12.85 -0.62 -5.90
C THR A 100 -11.51 -0.28 -6.56
N PRO A 101 -10.44 -1.09 -6.47
CA PRO A 101 -9.25 -0.93 -7.31
C PRO A 101 -9.56 -1.04 -8.80
N TRP A 102 -10.37 -2.02 -9.21
CA TRP A 102 -10.80 -2.17 -10.61
C TRP A 102 -11.63 -0.98 -11.07
N LEU A 103 -12.54 -0.47 -10.23
CA LEU A 103 -13.30 0.74 -10.52
C LEU A 103 -12.39 1.98 -10.66
N ALA A 104 -11.35 2.09 -9.83
CA ALA A 104 -10.41 3.21 -9.89
C ALA A 104 -9.47 3.17 -11.11
N GLU A 105 -9.17 1.99 -11.64
CA GLU A 105 -8.45 1.80 -12.91
C GLU A 105 -9.33 2.11 -14.12
N VAL A 106 -10.64 1.92 -13.98
CA VAL A 106 -11.62 2.13 -15.03
C VAL A 106 -12.05 3.60 -15.06
N PRO A 107 -11.77 4.35 -16.15
CA PRO A 107 -11.97 5.81 -16.17
C PRO A 107 -13.39 6.31 -15.89
N TRP A 108 -14.41 5.47 -16.11
CA TRP A 108 -15.82 5.83 -15.89
C TRP A 108 -16.32 5.54 -14.48
N TYR A 109 -15.51 4.90 -13.63
CA TYR A 109 -15.89 4.58 -12.26
C TYR A 109 -14.88 5.09 -11.22
N ARG A 110 -13.90 5.91 -11.61
CA ARG A 110 -12.93 6.43 -10.65
C ARG A 110 -13.58 7.34 -9.62
N GLU A 111 -14.38 8.31 -10.05
CA GLU A 111 -15.14 9.19 -9.16
C GLU A 111 -16.16 8.39 -8.36
N LEU A 112 -16.81 7.39 -8.97
CA LEU A 112 -17.72 6.48 -8.27
C LEU A 112 -17.00 5.68 -7.18
N ALA A 113 -15.79 5.18 -7.43
CA ALA A 113 -15.01 4.43 -6.45
C ALA A 113 -14.60 5.31 -5.26
N VAL A 114 -14.18 6.54 -5.56
CA VAL A 114 -13.87 7.55 -4.53
C VAL A 114 -15.13 7.90 -3.74
N ALA A 115 -16.24 8.17 -4.42
CA ALA A 115 -17.53 8.48 -3.81
C ALA A 115 -18.04 7.33 -2.95
N ALA A 116 -17.89 6.08 -3.39
CA ALA A 116 -18.24 4.89 -2.61
C ALA A 116 -17.48 4.82 -1.30
N TRP A 117 -16.16 5.06 -1.32
CA TRP A 117 -15.37 5.12 -0.09
C TRP A 117 -15.71 6.33 0.79
N GLN A 118 -15.92 7.52 0.21
CA GLN A 118 -16.43 8.68 0.96
C GLN A 118 -17.73 8.33 1.67
N ALA A 119 -18.68 7.71 0.96
CA ALA A 119 -19.98 7.34 1.49
C ALA A 119 -19.89 6.27 2.57
N VAL A 120 -19.12 5.20 2.34
CA VAL A 120 -18.93 4.13 3.33
C VAL A 120 -18.29 4.66 4.61
N LEU A 121 -17.30 5.55 4.50
CA LEU A 121 -16.64 6.17 5.66
C LEU A 121 -17.56 7.15 6.39
N GLU A 122 -18.29 8.03 5.68
CA GLU A 122 -19.23 8.98 6.30
C GLU A 122 -20.38 8.25 7.02
N LEU A 123 -21.01 7.28 6.33
CA LEU A 123 -22.16 6.52 6.83
C LEU A 123 -21.84 5.71 8.09
N ASN A 124 -20.63 5.17 8.18
CA ASN A 124 -20.24 4.24 9.24
C ASN A 124 -19.38 4.89 10.33
N LEU A 125 -18.41 5.75 9.99
CA LEU A 125 -17.48 6.34 10.97
C LEU A 125 -17.89 7.74 11.44
N ASN A 126 -18.57 8.53 10.60
CA ASN A 126 -19.08 9.86 10.94
C ASN A 126 -20.60 9.88 11.11
N ARG A 127 -21.20 8.77 11.53
CA ARG A 127 -22.64 8.68 11.77
C ARG A 127 -23.07 9.62 12.92
N PRO A 128 -24.12 10.43 12.76
CA PRO A 128 -24.71 11.21 13.85
C PRO A 128 -25.11 10.31 15.03
N SER A 129 -24.80 10.74 16.26
CA SER A 129 -25.13 9.97 17.48
C SER A 129 -26.64 9.80 17.71
N THR A 130 -27.46 10.65 17.08
CA THR A 130 -28.93 10.53 17.07
C THR A 130 -29.42 9.30 16.31
N LEU A 131 -28.59 8.73 15.43
CA LEU A 131 -28.92 7.58 14.58
C LEU A 131 -28.26 6.28 15.04
N SER A 132 -27.66 6.26 16.23
CA SER A 132 -26.99 5.07 16.76
C SER A 132 -27.94 3.87 16.91
N ASP A 133 -29.19 4.14 17.30
CA ASP A 133 -30.24 3.14 17.54
C ASP A 133 -31.28 3.08 16.40
N ALA A 134 -31.06 3.83 15.33
CA ALA A 134 -31.98 3.89 14.18
C ALA A 134 -31.88 2.61 13.33
N SER A 135 -32.96 2.29 12.62
CA SER A 135 -32.96 1.17 11.66
C SER A 135 -32.03 1.45 10.48
N SER A 136 -31.46 0.41 9.86
CA SER A 136 -30.58 0.59 8.70
C SER A 136 -31.24 1.39 7.57
N THR A 137 -32.54 1.21 7.34
CA THR A 137 -33.30 1.96 6.34
C THR A 137 -33.36 3.45 6.67
N GLU A 138 -33.66 3.80 7.93
CA GLU A 138 -33.72 5.19 8.39
C GLU A 138 -32.34 5.88 8.30
N VAL A 139 -31.27 5.17 8.65
CA VAL A 139 -29.89 5.68 8.52
C VAL A 139 -29.58 6.00 7.06
N VAL A 140 -29.92 5.08 6.15
CA VAL A 140 -29.67 5.23 4.71
C VAL A 140 -30.50 6.37 4.11
N ASP A 141 -31.77 6.52 4.52
CA ASP A 141 -32.65 7.60 4.06
C ASP A 141 -32.14 8.98 4.48
N GLN A 142 -31.72 9.16 5.74
CA GLN A 142 -31.14 10.45 6.18
C GLN A 142 -29.76 10.71 5.60
N PHE A 143 -28.99 9.65 5.33
CA PHE A 143 -27.70 9.78 4.67
C PHE A 143 -27.85 10.24 3.21
N LYS A 144 -28.91 9.80 2.52
CA LYS A 144 -29.25 10.27 1.18
C LYS A 144 -29.43 11.80 1.15
N ASP A 145 -30.16 12.36 2.12
CA ASP A 145 -30.35 13.81 2.20
C ASP A 145 -29.02 14.57 2.36
N PHE A 146 -28.10 14.03 3.17
CA PHE A 146 -26.74 14.57 3.28
C PHE A 146 -25.98 14.48 1.96
N TRP A 147 -26.02 13.34 1.27
CA TRP A 147 -25.30 13.15 0.01
C TRP A 147 -25.77 14.11 -1.09
N GLU A 148 -27.09 14.25 -1.22
CA GLU A 148 -27.77 15.10 -2.22
C GLU A 148 -27.69 16.60 -1.88
N SER A 149 -27.31 16.97 -0.65
CA SER A 149 -27.05 18.37 -0.28
C SER A 149 -25.76 18.95 -0.89
N GLU A 150 -24.91 18.09 -1.47
CA GLU A 150 -23.63 18.46 -2.10
C GLU A 150 -22.62 19.18 -1.17
N VAL A 151 -22.82 19.13 0.15
CA VAL A 151 -21.84 19.65 1.13
C VAL A 151 -20.49 18.95 1.02
N ALA A 152 -19.43 19.58 1.54
CA ALA A 152 -18.08 19.02 1.49
C ALA A 152 -17.99 17.67 2.24
N ARG A 153 -17.53 16.63 1.54
CA ARG A 153 -17.44 15.23 2.02
C ARG A 153 -16.03 14.90 2.49
N ILE A 154 -15.86 13.84 3.29
CA ILE A 154 -14.57 13.26 3.67
C ILE A 154 -13.54 13.32 2.51
N GLY A 155 -12.39 13.98 2.76
CA GLY A 155 -11.28 14.12 1.81
C GLY A 155 -11.34 15.36 0.92
N GLU A 156 -12.40 16.15 1.01
CA GLU A 156 -12.53 17.44 0.35
C GLU A 156 -12.13 18.61 1.26
N ASP A 157 -11.84 19.75 0.64
CA ASP A 157 -11.50 20.96 1.37
C ASP A 157 -12.70 21.44 2.21
N SER A 158 -12.45 21.80 3.47
CA SER A 158 -13.47 22.26 4.43
C SER A 158 -14.53 21.21 4.84
N ALA A 159 -14.31 19.93 4.54
CA ALA A 159 -15.21 18.86 4.98
C ALA A 159 -15.34 18.78 6.50
N GLN A 160 -16.58 18.78 6.99
CA GLN A 160 -16.92 18.64 8.41
C GLN A 160 -17.60 17.30 8.75
N GLY A 161 -18.04 16.56 7.72
CA GLY A 161 -18.67 15.25 7.84
C GLY A 161 -20.16 15.27 8.19
N TRP A 162 -20.80 14.11 8.03
CA TRP A 162 -22.24 13.94 8.17
C TRP A 162 -22.78 14.27 9.57
N ALA A 163 -22.08 13.84 10.62
CA ALA A 163 -22.44 14.18 12.00
C ALA A 163 -22.55 15.71 12.23
N SER A 164 -21.63 16.50 11.67
CA SER A 164 -21.66 17.96 11.80
C SER A 164 -22.80 18.60 11.01
N TYR A 165 -23.11 18.06 9.81
CA TYR A 165 -24.25 18.49 9.01
C TYR A 165 -25.57 18.38 9.80
N VAL A 166 -25.79 17.23 10.45
CA VAL A 166 -26.99 17.01 11.27
C VAL A 166 -26.99 17.88 12.53
N GLN A 167 -25.84 18.07 13.18
CA GLN A 167 -25.73 18.96 14.35
C GLN A 167 -26.03 20.43 14.03
N GLN A 168 -25.84 20.84 12.78
CA GLN A 168 -26.11 22.19 12.30
C GLN A 168 -27.44 22.28 11.53
N ASP A 169 -28.36 21.33 11.75
CA ASP A 169 -29.69 21.29 11.12
C ASP A 169 -29.66 21.39 9.59
N GLY A 170 -28.62 20.83 8.95
CA GLY A 170 -28.44 20.86 7.50
C GLY A 170 -28.03 22.22 6.93
N LEU A 171 -27.58 23.16 7.77
CA LEU A 171 -27.20 24.52 7.37
C LEU A 171 -25.74 24.65 6.90
N LEU A 172 -25.06 23.54 6.59
CA LEU A 172 -23.75 23.61 5.97
C LEU A 172 -23.91 23.97 4.50
N ASP A 173 -23.18 25.00 4.05
CA ASP A 173 -23.20 25.41 2.65
C ASP A 173 -22.40 24.42 1.77
N ALA A 174 -22.92 24.17 0.57
CA ALA A 174 -22.15 23.50 -0.47
C ALA A 174 -20.96 24.40 -0.89
N PRO A 175 -19.78 23.81 -1.16
CA PRO A 175 -18.65 24.54 -1.73
C PRO A 175 -19.01 25.33 -2.99
N ASP A 176 -18.31 26.44 -3.18
CA ASP A 176 -18.45 27.26 -4.38
C ASP A 176 -18.16 26.43 -5.65
N PRO A 177 -18.92 26.65 -6.74
CA PRO A 177 -18.68 25.98 -8.02
C PRO A 177 -17.24 26.11 -8.50
N VAL A 178 -16.65 24.98 -8.88
CA VAL A 178 -15.27 24.91 -9.36
C VAL A 178 -15.26 24.87 -10.89
N ALA A 179 -14.52 25.80 -11.49
CA ALA A 179 -14.24 25.78 -12.92
C ALA A 179 -13.05 24.86 -13.23
N HIS A 180 -13.21 23.96 -14.20
CA HIS A 180 -12.12 23.13 -14.74
C HIS A 180 -11.80 23.53 -16.18
N PRO A 181 -11.11 24.67 -16.40
CA PRO A 181 -10.85 25.14 -17.75
C PRO A 181 -9.96 24.15 -18.52
N ILE A 182 -10.37 23.85 -19.76
CA ILE A 182 -9.59 23.01 -20.66
C ILE A 182 -8.32 23.75 -21.10
N HIS A 183 -7.22 23.52 -20.38
CA HIS A 183 -5.90 24.01 -20.76
C HIS A 183 -5.34 23.21 -21.93
N ARG A 184 -5.55 23.72 -23.15
CA ARG A 184 -5.01 23.11 -24.37
C ARG A 184 -3.49 23.14 -24.38
N SER A 185 -2.88 21.97 -24.44
CA SER A 185 -1.44 21.84 -24.59
C SER A 185 -0.99 22.36 -25.96
N LYS A 186 0.10 23.12 -25.99
CA LYS A 186 0.70 23.61 -27.24
C LYS A 186 1.74 22.61 -27.73
N SER A 187 1.32 21.65 -28.56
CA SER A 187 2.24 20.79 -29.32
C SER A 187 2.11 21.03 -30.83
N ARG A 188 3.21 20.82 -31.56
CA ARG A 188 3.22 20.83 -33.03
C ARG A 188 2.43 19.64 -33.59
N ASN A 189 2.43 18.52 -32.89
CA ASN A 189 1.62 17.36 -33.22
C ASN A 189 0.26 17.52 -32.52
N VAL A 190 -0.80 17.59 -33.33
CA VAL A 190 -2.17 17.84 -32.87
C VAL A 190 -2.66 16.71 -31.96
N TYR A 191 -2.42 15.45 -32.31
CA TYR A 191 -2.78 14.29 -31.48
C TYR A 191 -2.01 14.27 -30.16
N GLN A 192 -0.76 14.74 -30.17
CA GLN A 192 0.01 14.91 -28.94
C GLN A 192 -0.53 16.02 -28.04
N ALA A 193 -0.99 17.12 -28.64
CA ALA A 193 -1.66 18.20 -27.92
C ALA A 193 -2.96 17.71 -27.29
N TRP A 194 -3.77 16.95 -28.05
CA TRP A 194 -4.98 16.32 -27.54
C TRP A 194 -4.67 15.36 -26.39
N GLY A 195 -3.73 14.42 -26.59
CA GLY A 195 -3.37 13.42 -25.59
C GLY A 195 -2.88 14.02 -24.27
N ALA A 196 -2.10 15.10 -24.34
CA ALA A 196 -1.67 15.84 -23.16
C ALA A 196 -2.85 16.56 -22.47
N THR A 197 -3.76 17.14 -23.25
CA THR A 197 -4.95 17.83 -22.73
C THR A 197 -5.90 16.84 -22.04
N GLU A 198 -6.20 15.73 -22.70
CA GLU A 198 -7.01 14.62 -22.16
C GLU A 198 -6.42 14.06 -20.86
N HIS A 199 -5.10 13.89 -20.81
CA HIS A 199 -4.43 13.44 -19.60
C HIS A 199 -4.64 14.44 -18.46
N VAL A 200 -4.38 15.73 -18.68
CA VAL A 200 -4.57 16.77 -17.63
C VAL A 200 -6.02 16.82 -17.16
N GLN A 201 -6.99 16.73 -18.07
CA GLN A 201 -8.41 16.71 -17.71
C GLN A 201 -8.76 15.49 -16.85
N GLY A 202 -8.34 14.29 -17.25
CA GLY A 202 -8.55 13.09 -16.43
C GLY A 202 -7.81 13.09 -15.08
N GLN A 203 -6.74 13.90 -14.94
CA GLN A 203 -6.05 14.10 -13.67
C GLN A 203 -6.80 15.08 -12.75
N GLN A 204 -7.53 16.04 -13.32
CA GLN A 204 -8.38 16.98 -12.59
C GLN A 204 -9.72 16.34 -12.18
N ALA A 205 -10.26 15.44 -13.01
CA ALA A 205 -11.46 14.65 -12.74
C ALA A 205 -11.16 13.40 -11.88
N ARG A 206 -10.56 13.59 -10.69
CA ARG A 206 -10.26 12.50 -9.75
C ARG A 206 -11.20 12.43 -8.54
N LEU A 207 -11.90 13.53 -8.24
CA LEU A 207 -12.93 13.60 -7.19
C LEU A 207 -14.30 13.77 -7.88
N PRO A 208 -15.38 13.28 -7.24
CA PRO A 208 -16.74 13.57 -7.70
C PRO A 208 -16.95 15.08 -7.82
N ALA A 209 -17.50 15.51 -8.95
CA ALA A 209 -17.94 16.88 -9.15
C ALA A 209 -19.30 17.13 -8.50
N ARG A 210 -19.65 18.40 -8.34
CA ARG A 210 -20.98 18.88 -7.96
C ARG A 210 -21.79 19.24 -9.19
N SER A 211 -23.11 19.19 -9.08
CA SER A 211 -24.04 19.52 -10.18
C SER A 211 -23.85 20.94 -10.70
N MET A 212 -23.35 21.86 -9.87
CA MET A 212 -23.13 23.25 -10.22
C MET A 212 -21.71 23.55 -10.75
N ASP A 213 -20.79 22.57 -10.76
CA ASP A 213 -19.43 22.75 -11.27
C ASP A 213 -19.43 22.95 -12.80
N GLU A 214 -18.50 23.78 -13.30
CA GLU A 214 -18.43 24.03 -14.75
C GLU A 214 -17.90 22.79 -15.49
N GLY A 215 -18.51 22.48 -16.64
CA GLY A 215 -18.12 21.36 -17.51
C GLY A 215 -18.79 20.02 -17.17
N VAL A 216 -19.67 19.98 -16.17
CA VAL A 216 -20.49 18.79 -15.85
C VAL A 216 -21.55 18.53 -16.93
N GLU A 217 -22.01 19.56 -17.64
CA GLU A 217 -22.94 19.42 -18.76
C GLU A 217 -22.35 18.55 -19.89
N ASP A 218 -21.04 18.64 -20.10
CA ASP A 218 -20.31 17.87 -21.12
C ASP A 218 -20.00 16.44 -20.65
N ASP A 219 -19.92 16.21 -19.33
CA ASP A 219 -19.62 14.91 -18.74
C ASP A 219 -20.42 14.67 -17.44
N PRO A 220 -21.70 14.26 -17.55
CA PRO A 220 -22.58 14.08 -16.40
C PRO A 220 -22.12 13.01 -15.41
N TYR A 221 -21.31 12.04 -15.86
CA TYR A 221 -20.79 10.95 -15.02
C TYR A 221 -19.78 11.45 -13.96
N ARG A 222 -19.37 12.72 -14.01
CA ARG A 222 -18.53 13.32 -12.96
C ARG A 222 -19.31 13.53 -11.67
N VAL A 223 -20.62 13.70 -11.76
CA VAL A 223 -21.50 13.86 -10.60
C VAL A 223 -22.00 12.49 -10.20
N VAL A 224 -21.68 12.09 -8.97
CA VAL A 224 -22.14 10.83 -8.39
C VAL A 224 -23.33 11.11 -7.50
N ILE A 225 -24.51 10.65 -7.92
CA ILE A 225 -25.75 10.80 -7.16
C ILE A 225 -25.95 9.61 -6.21
N PHE A 226 -26.84 9.73 -5.24
CA PHE A 226 -27.01 8.68 -4.24
C PHE A 226 -27.43 7.32 -4.83
N SER A 227 -28.23 7.31 -5.90
CA SER A 227 -28.65 6.06 -6.56
C SER A 227 -27.49 5.26 -7.15
N ASP A 228 -26.38 5.92 -7.50
CA ASP A 228 -25.17 5.24 -7.99
C ASP A 228 -24.46 4.49 -6.85
N LEU A 229 -24.65 4.95 -5.62
CA LEU A 229 -23.99 4.46 -4.41
C LEU A 229 -24.79 3.42 -3.64
N GLU A 230 -26.10 3.35 -3.86
CA GLU A 230 -27.03 2.47 -3.14
C GLU A 230 -26.55 1.01 -3.10
N LYS A 231 -25.90 0.54 -4.18
CA LYS A 231 -25.35 -0.82 -4.28
C LYS A 231 -24.02 -1.03 -3.55
N PHE A 232 -23.28 0.04 -3.26
CA PHE A 232 -21.97 0.01 -2.60
C PHE A 232 -22.05 0.23 -1.10
N ILE A 233 -23.01 1.04 -0.65
CA ILE A 233 -23.15 1.37 0.77
C ILE A 233 -23.72 0.19 1.56
N PHE A 234 -23.22 0.04 2.78
CA PHE A 234 -23.78 -0.88 3.75
C PHE A 234 -23.70 -0.24 5.13
N CYS A 235 -24.80 -0.36 5.86
CA CYS A 235 -24.90 0.17 7.22
C CYS A 235 -24.39 -0.88 8.20
N VAL A 236 -23.25 -0.60 8.84
CA VAL A 236 -22.78 -1.38 9.97
C VAL A 236 -23.61 -1.00 11.22
N PRO A 237 -24.21 -1.96 11.94
CA PRO A 237 -24.90 -1.67 13.19
C PRO A 237 -24.00 -0.99 14.21
N GLY A 238 -24.54 -0.07 15.00
CA GLY A 238 -23.75 0.70 15.99
C GLY A 238 -23.02 -0.17 17.01
N VAL A 239 -23.58 -1.34 17.38
CA VAL A 239 -22.91 -2.30 18.27
C VAL A 239 -21.66 -2.95 17.66
N LEU A 240 -21.60 -3.04 16.32
CA LEU A 240 -20.50 -3.68 15.60
C LEU A 240 -19.43 -2.69 15.12
N ILE A 241 -19.75 -1.39 15.06
CA ILE A 241 -18.85 -0.40 14.47
C ILE A 241 -17.49 -0.36 15.16
N THR A 242 -17.45 -0.46 16.49
CA THR A 242 -16.22 -0.46 17.27
C THR A 242 -15.33 -1.68 16.98
N THR A 243 -15.93 -2.80 16.57
CA THR A 243 -15.19 -4.02 16.18
C THR A 243 -14.75 -3.99 14.73
N LEU A 244 -15.52 -3.34 13.84
CA LEU A 244 -15.27 -3.30 12.40
C LEU A 244 -14.53 -2.05 11.92
N GLU A 245 -14.40 -1.01 12.75
CA GLU A 245 -13.70 0.24 12.42
C GLU A 245 -12.29 -0.03 11.88
N LYS A 246 -11.53 -0.92 12.54
CA LYS A 246 -10.19 -1.29 12.10
C LYS A 246 -10.20 -1.93 10.70
N GLN A 247 -11.17 -2.80 10.42
CA GLN A 247 -11.27 -3.48 9.13
C GLN A 247 -11.72 -2.52 8.03
N LEU A 248 -12.65 -1.61 8.34
CA LEU A 248 -13.07 -0.51 7.46
C LEU A 248 -11.87 0.36 7.06
N VAL A 249 -11.06 0.76 8.05
CA VAL A 249 -9.85 1.55 7.83
C VAL A 249 -8.82 0.77 7.02
N ASP A 250 -8.55 -0.49 7.35
CA ASP A 250 -7.60 -1.32 6.62
C ASP A 250 -8.01 -1.52 5.16
N ALA A 251 -9.29 -1.79 4.91
CA ALA A 251 -9.85 -1.93 3.57
C ALA A 251 -9.72 -0.63 2.77
N PHE A 252 -9.99 0.51 3.40
CA PHE A 252 -9.82 1.82 2.80
C PHE A 252 -8.33 2.13 2.50
N LEU A 253 -7.41 1.75 3.40
CA LEU A 253 -5.98 1.89 3.18
C LEU A 253 -5.52 1.04 1.99
N LEU A 254 -6.02 -0.18 1.84
CA LEU A 254 -5.75 -1.04 0.67
C LEU A 254 -6.25 -0.39 -0.63
N PHE A 255 -7.45 0.22 -0.62
CA PHE A 255 -7.95 1.00 -1.75
C PHE A 255 -7.01 2.16 -2.11
N CYS A 256 -6.39 2.81 -1.11
CA CYS A 256 -5.41 3.86 -1.29
C CYS A 256 -3.98 3.33 -1.62
N HIS A 257 -3.81 2.02 -1.83
CA HIS A 257 -2.52 1.35 -1.98
C HIS A 257 -1.54 1.59 -0.83
N LEU A 258 -2.07 1.77 0.38
CA LEU A 258 -1.33 1.91 1.63
C LEU A 258 -1.33 0.62 2.44
N PRO A 259 -0.30 0.38 3.27
CA PRO A 259 -0.32 -0.75 4.19
C PRO A 259 -1.45 -0.60 5.21
N PRO A 260 -2.16 -1.70 5.55
CA PRO A 260 -3.15 -1.72 6.62
C PRO A 260 -2.60 -1.19 7.95
N ALA A 261 -3.44 -0.56 8.75
CA ALA A 261 -3.09 0.00 10.06
C ALA A 261 -3.03 -1.09 11.16
N ASP A 262 -3.89 -2.12 11.06
CA ASP A 262 -3.91 -3.26 11.98
C ASP A 262 -3.50 -4.55 11.27
N GLY A 263 -4.10 -4.86 10.10
CA GLY A 263 -3.70 -5.97 9.25
C GLY A 263 -3.92 -7.36 9.86
N SER A 264 -4.65 -7.46 10.97
CA SER A 264 -4.78 -8.69 11.76
C SER A 264 -5.76 -9.71 11.17
N ASN A 265 -6.77 -9.24 10.41
CA ASN A 265 -7.81 -10.06 9.81
C ASN A 265 -7.27 -10.90 8.62
N GLY A 266 -7.69 -12.17 8.54
CA GLY A 266 -7.30 -13.12 7.49
C GLY A 266 -7.62 -12.63 6.07
N TRP A 267 -8.76 -12.01 5.83
CA TRP A 267 -9.11 -11.53 4.48
C TRP A 267 -8.28 -10.31 4.08
N ILE A 268 -7.96 -9.42 5.03
CA ILE A 268 -7.03 -8.29 4.81
C ILE A 268 -5.65 -8.82 4.43
N LYS A 269 -5.15 -9.84 5.13
CA LYS A 269 -3.87 -10.50 4.80
C LYS A 269 -3.89 -11.14 3.41
N ALA A 270 -5.01 -11.73 3.01
CA ALA A 270 -5.18 -12.26 1.66
C ALA A 270 -5.15 -11.13 0.62
N ALA A 271 -5.88 -10.04 0.85
CA ALA A 271 -5.93 -8.87 -0.04
C ALA A 271 -4.57 -8.17 -0.18
N MET A 272 -3.76 -8.10 0.89
CA MET A 272 -2.38 -7.58 0.82
C MET A 272 -1.47 -8.38 -0.13
N ASN A 273 -1.80 -9.64 -0.40
CA ASN A 273 -1.06 -10.49 -1.33
C ASN A 273 -1.65 -10.50 -2.73
N ASP A 274 -2.74 -9.75 -2.97
CA ASP A 274 -3.38 -9.64 -4.28
C ASP A 274 -2.52 -8.77 -5.23
N PRO A 275 -2.04 -9.31 -6.36
CA PRO A 275 -1.24 -8.57 -7.33
C PRO A 275 -1.91 -7.31 -7.90
N HIS A 276 -3.24 -7.20 -7.80
CA HIS A 276 -4.03 -6.06 -8.28
C HIS A 276 -4.20 -4.96 -7.20
N VAL A 277 -3.92 -5.28 -5.93
CA VAL A 277 -3.96 -4.32 -4.81
C VAL A 277 -2.56 -3.74 -4.54
N VAL A 278 -1.49 -4.48 -4.88
CA VAL A 278 -0.10 -4.14 -4.53
C VAL A 278 0.54 -3.11 -5.49
N GLY A 279 0.70 -1.89 -4.99
CA GLY A 279 1.86 -1.00 -5.20
C GLY A 279 1.99 -0.25 -6.54
N SER A 280 2.15 1.08 -6.44
CA SER A 280 2.39 1.99 -7.57
C SER A 280 3.72 1.70 -8.30
N LEU A 281 3.65 1.57 -9.62
CA LEU A 281 4.80 1.42 -10.52
C LEU A 281 5.55 2.74 -10.81
N TYR A 282 5.17 3.83 -10.14
CA TYR A 282 5.69 5.17 -10.35
C TYR A 282 7.23 5.23 -10.32
N SER A 283 7.84 4.61 -9.31
CA SER A 283 9.31 4.59 -9.16
C SER A 283 10.02 3.98 -10.39
N LEU A 284 9.49 2.87 -10.94
CA LEU A 284 10.04 2.26 -12.16
C LEU A 284 9.93 3.22 -13.34
N ARG A 285 8.77 3.88 -13.49
CA ARG A 285 8.53 4.84 -14.57
C ARG A 285 9.49 6.04 -14.50
N THR A 286 9.67 6.62 -13.32
CA THR A 286 10.58 7.75 -13.11
C THR A 286 12.03 7.37 -13.45
N GLU A 287 12.45 6.17 -13.07
CA GLU A 287 13.79 5.66 -13.39
C GLU A 287 13.99 5.42 -14.90
N LEU A 288 12.97 4.91 -15.59
CA LEU A 288 12.98 4.70 -17.04
C LEU A 288 13.05 6.00 -17.84
N LEU A 289 12.39 7.06 -17.36
CA LEU A 289 12.33 8.36 -18.02
C LEU A 289 13.57 9.23 -17.72
N ARG A 290 14.42 8.81 -16.77
CA ARG A 290 15.65 9.52 -16.45
C ARG A 290 16.59 9.50 -17.65
N LYS A 291 17.00 10.68 -18.13
CA LYS A 291 17.96 10.77 -19.25
C LYS A 291 19.30 10.17 -18.80
N PRO A 292 19.96 9.33 -19.63
CA PRO A 292 21.22 8.67 -19.27
C PRO A 292 22.36 9.63 -18.87
N ALA A 293 22.26 10.92 -19.25
CA ALA A 293 23.25 11.95 -18.94
C ALA A 293 23.14 12.58 -17.54
N GLN A 294 22.15 12.21 -16.72
CA GLN A 294 22.04 12.65 -15.31
C GLN A 294 22.65 11.66 -14.32
N HIS A 295 23.33 10.60 -14.79
CA HIS A 295 24.18 9.81 -13.92
C HIS A 295 25.43 10.65 -13.66
N ASN A 296 25.47 11.31 -12.51
CA ASN A 296 26.68 11.92 -12.02
C ASN A 296 27.63 10.75 -11.71
N PRO A 297 28.74 10.55 -12.45
CA PRO A 297 29.64 9.41 -12.23
C PRO A 297 30.30 9.46 -10.85
N ASP A 298 30.28 10.64 -10.21
CA ASP A 298 30.80 10.88 -8.87
C ASP A 298 29.76 10.60 -7.76
N GLU A 299 28.50 10.33 -8.10
CA GLU A 299 27.52 9.81 -7.15
C GLU A 299 27.81 8.33 -6.92
N ASP A 300 28.45 8.03 -5.80
CA ASP A 300 28.68 6.68 -5.31
C ASP A 300 27.32 5.96 -5.20
N ASP A 301 27.00 5.08 -6.16
CA ASP A 301 25.76 4.28 -6.16
C ASP A 301 25.59 3.51 -4.83
N ALA A 302 26.67 3.26 -4.08
CA ALA A 302 26.64 2.69 -2.75
C ALA A 302 26.00 3.61 -1.68
N LYS A 303 25.87 4.91 -1.94
CA LYS A 303 25.23 5.91 -1.06
C LYS A 303 23.80 6.24 -1.47
N ARG A 304 23.33 5.75 -2.63
CA ARG A 304 21.98 6.03 -3.12
C ARG A 304 20.97 5.27 -2.26
N LEU A 305 20.11 6.01 -1.57
CA LEU A 305 19.07 5.44 -0.73
C LEU A 305 18.02 4.72 -1.60
N PRO A 306 17.46 3.59 -1.13
CA PRO A 306 16.31 2.97 -1.78
C PRO A 306 15.14 3.96 -1.77
N ILE A 307 14.51 4.16 -2.93
CA ILE A 307 13.41 5.09 -3.13
C ILE A 307 12.09 4.33 -2.94
N PHE A 308 11.25 4.78 -2.00
CA PHE A 308 9.90 4.30 -1.78
C PHE A 308 8.92 5.43 -2.13
N ASP A 309 8.33 5.40 -3.33
CA ASP A 309 7.41 6.43 -3.80
C ASP A 309 5.99 5.87 -3.94
N TYR A 310 5.00 6.54 -3.34
CA TYR A 310 3.57 6.21 -3.40
C TYR A 310 2.82 7.25 -4.26
N ASP A 311 1.71 6.86 -4.88
CA ASP A 311 0.90 7.77 -5.72
C ASP A 311 0.04 8.71 -4.83
N ALA A 312 0.33 10.01 -4.87
CA ALA A 312 -0.06 11.01 -3.86
C ALA A 312 -1.56 11.39 -3.79
N HIS A 313 -2.42 10.87 -4.67
CA HIS A 313 -3.75 11.46 -4.89
C HIS A 313 -4.92 10.74 -4.20
N GLN A 314 -5.00 9.40 -4.22
CA GLN A 314 -5.98 8.64 -3.38
C GLN A 314 -5.73 8.92 -1.89
N LEU A 315 -4.48 9.26 -1.57
CA LEU A 315 -4.00 9.67 -0.27
C LEU A 315 -4.68 10.96 0.27
N ARG A 316 -5.38 11.76 -0.55
CA ARG A 316 -6.17 12.90 -0.03
C ARG A 316 -7.36 12.46 0.83
N LEU A 317 -7.97 11.33 0.51
CA LEU A 317 -9.07 10.75 1.31
C LEU A 317 -8.59 10.29 2.69
N VAL A 318 -7.31 9.97 2.81
CA VAL A 318 -6.66 9.59 4.08
C VAL A 318 -6.49 10.81 4.99
N ASN A 319 -6.61 12.04 4.46
CA ASN A 319 -6.42 13.27 5.21
C ASN A 319 -7.61 13.63 6.14
N THR A 320 -8.35 12.63 6.59
CA THR A 320 -9.68 12.78 7.18
C THR A 320 -9.65 12.51 8.67
N SER A 321 -10.48 13.24 9.41
CA SER A 321 -10.63 13.10 10.87
C SER A 321 -11.52 11.90 11.28
N ALA A 322 -11.83 11.00 10.34
CA ALA A 322 -12.84 9.96 10.48
C ALA A 322 -12.43 8.83 11.44
N ALA A 323 -11.14 8.56 11.59
CA ALA A 323 -10.63 7.56 12.52
C ALA A 323 -9.26 7.96 13.11
N GLU A 324 -9.04 7.63 14.38
CA GLU A 324 -7.78 7.89 15.07
C GLU A 324 -6.59 7.16 14.41
N SER A 325 -6.83 5.98 13.84
CA SER A 325 -5.84 5.17 13.13
C SER A 325 -5.33 5.83 11.84
N LEU A 326 -6.15 6.66 11.17
CA LEU A 326 -5.77 7.36 9.95
C LEU A 326 -4.88 8.58 10.19
N ALA A 327 -4.88 9.13 11.42
CA ALA A 327 -4.16 10.36 11.73
C ALA A 327 -2.64 10.30 11.43
N GLN A 328 -2.02 9.13 11.64
CA GLN A 328 -0.61 8.93 11.31
C GLN A 328 -0.34 9.00 9.81
N TYR A 329 -1.20 8.35 9.02
CA TYR A 329 -1.10 8.36 7.57
C TYR A 329 -1.37 9.76 7.02
N SER A 330 -2.45 10.41 7.47
CA SER A 330 -2.77 11.81 7.16
C SER A 330 -1.55 12.72 7.38
N LEU A 331 -0.89 12.63 8.53
CA LEU A 331 0.28 13.44 8.83
C LEU A 331 1.48 13.13 7.92
N ALA A 332 1.74 11.84 7.65
CA ALA A 332 2.83 11.43 6.76
C ALA A 332 2.59 11.96 5.32
N LEU A 333 1.35 11.97 4.87
CA LEU A 333 0.95 12.47 3.56
C LEU A 333 1.01 13.99 3.47
N ASP A 334 0.57 14.69 4.51
CA ASP A 334 0.76 16.14 4.63
C ASP A 334 2.25 16.49 4.58
N TRP A 335 3.12 15.70 5.22
CA TRP A 335 4.57 15.89 5.14
C TRP A 335 5.12 15.68 3.72
N ILE A 336 4.69 14.64 3.00
CA ILE A 336 5.13 14.40 1.61
C ILE A 336 4.73 15.56 0.70
N ASN A 337 3.52 16.11 0.89
CA ASN A 337 2.96 17.15 0.03
C ASN A 337 3.43 18.56 0.39
N ASP A 338 3.50 18.88 1.68
CA ASP A 338 3.90 20.19 2.21
C ASP A 338 4.67 20.02 3.54
N PRO A 339 5.98 19.67 3.47
CA PRO A 339 6.81 19.45 4.66
C PRO A 339 6.82 20.63 5.63
N ALA A 340 6.61 21.86 5.14
CA ALA A 340 6.66 23.08 5.95
C ALA A 340 5.44 23.23 6.89
N ASN A 341 4.31 22.60 6.55
CA ASN A 341 3.05 22.73 7.30
C ASN A 341 2.83 21.63 8.35
N VAL A 342 3.71 20.62 8.40
CA VAL A 342 3.65 19.48 9.34
C VAL A 342 3.41 19.90 10.78
N LYS A 343 4.14 20.91 11.26
CA LYS A 343 3.99 21.41 12.64
C LYS A 343 2.57 21.86 12.97
N LYS A 344 1.90 22.56 12.05
CA LYS A 344 0.53 23.06 12.24
C LYS A 344 -0.45 21.89 12.20
N ARG A 345 -0.29 21.00 11.22
CA ARG A 345 -1.13 19.81 11.02
C ARG A 345 -1.03 18.84 12.20
N ALA A 346 0.18 18.49 12.63
CA ALA A 346 0.41 17.63 13.79
C ALA A 346 -0.21 18.19 15.07
N ARG A 347 -0.10 19.50 15.32
CA ARG A 347 -0.73 20.14 16.50
C ARG A 347 -2.26 20.06 16.46
N ALA A 348 -2.87 20.20 15.29
CA ALA A 348 -4.31 20.05 15.14
C ALA A 348 -4.75 18.61 15.45
N LEU A 349 -4.05 17.62 14.88
CA LEU A 349 -4.34 16.20 15.13
C LEU A 349 -4.09 15.78 16.58
N LEU A 350 -3.01 16.24 17.21
CA LEU A 350 -2.71 15.96 18.62
C LEU A 350 -3.70 16.61 19.59
N LYS A 351 -4.32 17.73 19.21
CA LYS A 351 -5.43 18.32 19.97
C LYS A 351 -6.66 17.41 19.93
N GLN A 352 -6.90 16.73 18.80
CA GLN A 352 -8.00 15.79 18.64
C GLN A 352 -7.71 14.44 19.32
N PHE A 353 -6.48 13.93 19.18
CA PHE A 353 -6.06 12.62 19.68
C PHE A 353 -4.87 12.72 20.64
N PRO A 354 -5.04 13.32 21.84
CA PRO A 354 -3.93 13.63 22.75
C PRO A 354 -3.26 12.41 23.39
N ARG A 355 -3.89 11.23 23.32
CA ARG A 355 -3.37 9.96 23.85
C ARG A 355 -2.74 9.06 22.79
N ASN A 356 -2.76 9.45 21.52
CA ASN A 356 -2.24 8.64 20.43
C ASN A 356 -0.71 8.69 20.39
N LEU A 357 -0.06 7.70 21.02
CA LEU A 357 1.40 7.64 21.10
C LEU A 357 2.08 7.57 19.73
N ARG A 358 1.48 6.83 18.78
CA ARG A 358 2.03 6.66 17.44
C ARG A 358 1.96 7.96 16.62
N LEU A 359 0.97 8.82 16.87
CA LEU A 359 0.89 10.15 16.26
C LEU A 359 2.00 11.08 16.76
N TYR A 360 2.35 11.05 18.05
CA TYR A 360 3.52 11.78 18.56
C TYR A 360 4.81 11.28 17.90
N LEU A 361 4.96 9.96 17.74
CA LEU A 361 6.10 9.35 17.07
C LEU A 361 6.18 9.78 15.60
N ALA A 362 5.06 9.75 14.87
CA ALA A 362 4.98 10.19 13.47
C ALA A 362 5.35 11.68 13.32
N TYR A 363 4.88 12.54 14.23
CA TYR A 363 5.26 13.95 14.26
C TYR A 363 6.75 14.14 14.50
N ALA A 364 7.33 13.42 15.47
CA ALA A 364 8.76 13.47 15.72
C ALA A 364 9.60 13.00 14.52
N LEU A 365 9.18 11.92 13.86
CA LEU A 365 9.85 11.43 12.64
C LEU A 365 9.77 12.46 11.51
N ALA A 366 8.61 13.08 11.27
CA ALA A 366 8.48 14.09 10.23
C ALA A 366 9.36 15.32 10.49
N GLU A 367 9.46 15.78 11.74
CA GLU A 367 10.35 16.87 12.12
C GLU A 367 11.84 16.49 12.03
N GLU A 368 12.21 15.25 12.36
CA GLU A 368 13.57 14.73 12.14
C GLU A 368 13.94 14.73 10.66
N ARG A 369 13.03 14.29 9.79
CA ARG A 369 13.22 14.31 8.33
C ARG A 369 13.28 15.71 7.75
N ASN A 370 12.64 16.69 8.39
CA ASN A 370 12.78 18.11 8.09
C ASN A 370 14.11 18.71 8.59
N GLY A 371 14.93 17.94 9.31
CA GLY A 371 16.19 18.41 9.92
C GLY A 371 16.01 19.10 11.28
N ASN A 372 14.81 19.09 11.86
CA ASN A 372 14.47 19.73 13.14
C ASN A 372 14.59 18.74 14.31
N LEU A 373 15.76 18.11 14.47
CA LEU A 373 15.98 17.04 15.46
C LEU A 373 15.66 17.46 16.91
N ASP A 374 15.94 18.71 17.29
CA ASP A 374 15.63 19.21 18.64
C ASP A 374 14.12 19.28 18.90
N VAL A 375 13.33 19.62 17.89
CA VAL A 375 11.87 19.63 17.98
C VAL A 375 11.36 18.19 18.11
N ALA A 376 11.91 17.26 17.31
CA ALA A 376 11.57 15.84 17.39
C ALA A 376 11.82 15.29 18.80
N ARG A 377 12.98 15.58 19.40
CA ARG A 377 13.31 15.20 20.79
C ARG A 377 12.34 15.80 21.80
N GLN A 378 12.02 17.09 21.69
CA GLN A 378 11.06 17.74 22.59
C GLN A 378 9.68 17.05 22.55
N VAL A 379 9.21 16.68 21.35
CA VAL A 379 7.95 15.96 21.16
C VAL A 379 8.01 14.60 21.86
N LEU A 380 9.06 13.80 21.61
CA LEU A 380 9.21 12.48 22.21
C LEU A 380 9.34 12.53 23.74
N VAL A 381 10.11 13.48 24.28
CA VAL A 381 10.21 13.71 25.73
C VAL A 381 8.83 14.07 26.31
N SER A 382 8.07 14.92 25.64
CA SER A 382 6.73 15.33 26.10
C SER A 382 5.72 14.17 26.13
N SER A 383 5.88 13.17 25.26
CA SER A 383 5.02 12.00 25.19
C SER A 383 5.56 10.77 25.94
N ALA A 384 6.78 10.82 26.48
CA ALA A 384 7.40 9.69 27.16
C ALA A 384 6.58 9.19 28.38
N GLY A 385 5.89 10.10 29.07
CA GLY A 385 4.98 9.73 30.16
C GLY A 385 3.78 8.90 29.69
N LEU A 386 3.30 9.13 28.46
CA LEU A 386 2.26 8.30 27.84
C LEU A 386 2.82 6.92 27.47
N ALA A 387 4.06 6.86 26.97
CA ALA A 387 4.71 5.60 26.65
C ALA A 387 4.91 4.70 27.87
N LYS A 388 5.15 5.29 29.05
CA LYS A 388 5.32 4.56 30.33
C LYS A 388 4.00 4.28 31.06
N ALA A 389 2.87 4.75 30.53
CA ALA A 389 1.59 4.54 31.18
C ALA A 389 1.19 3.05 31.14
N PRO A 390 0.70 2.45 32.25
CA PRO A 390 0.26 1.05 32.26
C PRO A 390 -0.88 0.74 31.29
N SER A 391 -1.60 1.76 30.85
CA SER A 391 -2.70 1.65 29.87
C SER A 391 -2.23 1.52 28.42
N THR A 392 -0.95 1.80 28.14
CA THR A 392 -0.41 1.81 26.78
C THR A 392 -0.04 0.39 26.36
N ASP A 393 -0.47 -0.03 25.17
CA ASP A 393 -0.20 -1.37 24.67
C ASP A 393 1.30 -1.62 24.48
N SER A 394 1.76 -2.82 24.84
CA SER A 394 3.17 -3.18 24.83
C SER A 394 3.83 -3.02 23.46
N GLN A 395 3.10 -3.23 22.36
CA GLN A 395 3.63 -3.06 21.00
C GLN A 395 3.93 -1.58 20.71
N SER A 396 3.03 -0.66 21.04
CA SER A 396 3.26 0.78 20.87
C SER A 396 4.38 1.29 21.76
N GLN A 397 4.56 0.75 22.98
CA GLN A 397 5.72 1.06 23.81
C GLN A 397 7.03 0.61 23.14
N LEU A 398 7.07 -0.64 22.65
CA LEU A 398 8.22 -1.19 21.92
C LEU A 398 8.55 -0.37 20.67
N ILE A 399 7.56 -0.04 19.85
CA ILE A 399 7.71 0.77 18.63
C ILE A 399 8.24 2.16 19.00
N PHE A 400 7.68 2.81 20.01
CA PHE A 400 8.08 4.15 20.45
C PHE A 400 9.55 4.21 20.87
N TRP A 401 9.95 3.38 21.85
CA TRP A 401 11.30 3.42 22.40
C TRP A 401 12.35 2.89 21.42
N THR A 402 12.03 1.86 20.63
CA THR A 402 12.96 1.33 19.63
C THR A 402 13.16 2.32 18.48
N THR A 403 12.10 3.00 18.03
CA THR A 403 12.22 4.03 16.97
C THR A 403 13.01 5.23 17.46
N TRP A 404 12.77 5.70 18.69
CA TRP A 404 13.58 6.77 19.27
C TRP A 404 15.05 6.35 19.43
N SER A 405 15.31 5.11 19.85
CA SER A 405 16.68 4.56 19.89
C SER A 405 17.37 4.64 18.52
N TRP A 406 16.67 4.26 17.45
CA TRP A 406 17.16 4.40 16.08
C TRP A 406 17.45 5.84 15.68
N MET A 407 16.57 6.79 16.02
CA MET A 407 16.76 8.21 15.71
C MET A 407 18.02 8.77 16.38
N GLU A 408 18.23 8.45 17.66
CA GLU A 408 19.43 8.89 18.38
C GLU A 408 20.69 8.21 17.84
N LEU A 409 20.59 6.94 17.45
CA LEU A 409 21.70 6.20 16.86
C LEU A 409 22.09 6.77 15.48
N GLU A 410 21.12 7.13 14.64
CA GLU A 410 21.33 7.80 13.35
C GLU A 410 21.92 9.22 13.53
N ALA A 411 21.57 9.91 14.62
CA ALA A 411 22.16 11.18 15.03
C ALA A 411 23.56 11.06 15.67
N GLY A 412 24.11 9.84 15.80
CA GLY A 412 25.41 9.56 16.41
C GLY A 412 25.42 9.59 17.94
N GLN A 413 24.27 9.72 18.60
CA GLN A 413 24.12 9.75 20.06
C GLN A 413 23.95 8.33 20.63
N ARG A 414 25.04 7.56 20.62
CA ARG A 414 25.03 6.16 21.06
C ARG A 414 24.55 5.98 22.50
N ALA A 415 24.93 6.86 23.42
CA ALA A 415 24.52 6.78 24.83
C ALA A 415 23.00 6.95 24.97
N SER A 416 22.42 7.98 24.34
CA SER A 416 20.98 8.23 24.32
C SER A 416 20.21 7.07 23.67
N ALA A 417 20.75 6.49 22.58
CA ALA A 417 20.13 5.32 21.94
C ALA A 417 20.03 4.11 22.89
N ILE A 418 21.07 3.87 23.70
CA ILE A 418 21.06 2.81 24.72
C ILE A 418 20.07 3.14 25.84
N LEU A 419 20.01 4.40 26.30
CA LEU A 419 19.05 4.84 27.32
C LEU A 419 17.60 4.67 26.87
N CYS A 420 17.28 4.93 25.59
CA CYS A 420 15.96 4.62 25.02
C CYS A 420 15.60 3.14 25.19
N LEU A 421 16.56 2.23 24.97
CA LEU A 421 16.33 0.79 25.15
C LEU A 421 16.20 0.42 26.63
N CYS A 422 16.95 1.07 27.52
CA CYS A 422 16.80 0.88 28.96
C CYS A 422 15.42 1.32 29.47
N ALA A 423 14.80 2.33 28.85
CA ALA A 423 13.45 2.78 29.20
C ALA A 423 12.35 1.73 28.96
N LEU A 424 12.64 0.65 28.23
CA LEU A 424 11.74 -0.51 28.09
C LEU A 424 11.72 -1.42 29.34
N ALA A 425 12.73 -1.32 30.21
CA ALA A 425 12.86 -2.17 31.39
C ALA A 425 12.92 -1.37 32.70
N ASP A 426 13.23 -0.06 32.62
CA ASP A 426 13.39 0.84 33.74
C ASP A 426 12.58 2.13 33.49
N ASP A 427 11.46 2.29 34.21
CA ASP A 427 10.59 3.46 34.11
C ASP A 427 11.29 4.77 34.50
N SER A 428 12.42 4.71 35.21
CA SER A 428 13.21 5.89 35.55
C SER A 428 14.17 6.33 34.44
N ALA A 429 14.49 5.44 33.49
CA ALA A 429 15.42 5.74 32.41
C ALA A 429 14.81 6.73 31.41
N MET A 430 15.57 7.75 31.05
CA MET A 430 15.21 8.73 30.03
C MET A 430 16.42 9.01 29.13
N PRO A 431 16.21 9.27 27.83
CA PRO A 431 17.32 9.55 26.92
C PRO A 431 17.96 10.89 27.26
N ASP A 432 19.25 10.86 27.60
CA ASP A 432 20.06 12.04 27.88
C ASP A 432 21.51 11.75 27.45
N PRO A 433 22.10 12.53 26.53
CA PRO A 433 23.47 12.29 26.05
C PRO A 433 24.53 12.46 27.14
N GLU A 434 24.25 13.21 28.23
CA GLU A 434 25.18 13.45 29.32
C GLU A 434 25.16 12.32 30.36
N VAL A 435 24.12 11.49 30.37
CA VAL A 435 23.95 10.41 31.35
C VAL A 435 24.72 9.17 30.91
N MET A 436 25.63 8.70 31.77
CA MET A 436 26.30 7.43 31.57
C MET A 436 25.39 6.26 31.90
N VAL A 437 25.27 5.32 30.95
CA VAL A 437 24.52 4.08 31.15
C VAL A 437 25.26 3.18 32.14
N THR A 438 24.58 2.74 33.20
CA THR A 438 25.18 1.85 34.18
C THR A 438 25.14 0.38 33.72
N PRO A 439 26.16 -0.45 34.06
CA PRO A 439 26.14 -1.89 33.76
C PRO A 439 24.93 -2.62 34.36
N HIS A 440 24.41 -2.12 35.48
CA HIS A 440 23.22 -2.69 36.13
C HIS A 440 21.95 -2.49 35.30
N GLN A 441 21.72 -1.26 34.81
CA GLN A 441 20.59 -0.96 33.91
C GLN A 441 20.66 -1.78 32.62
N LEU A 442 21.86 -1.91 32.03
CA LEU A 442 22.07 -2.76 30.85
C LEU A 442 21.70 -4.22 31.10
N LEU A 443 22.16 -4.77 32.24
CA LEU A 443 21.90 -6.16 32.58
C LEU A 443 20.40 -6.41 32.79
N ILE A 444 19.70 -5.52 33.51
CA ILE A 444 18.25 -5.62 33.68
C ILE A 444 17.55 -5.54 32.33
N THR A 445 17.91 -4.57 31.49
CA THR A 445 17.34 -4.39 30.15
C THR A 445 17.49 -5.65 29.31
N GLN A 446 18.70 -6.22 29.23
CA GLN A 446 18.96 -7.44 28.49
C GLN A 446 18.19 -8.64 29.07
N GLN A 447 18.08 -8.76 30.40
CA GLN A 447 17.32 -9.84 31.03
C GLN A 447 15.83 -9.74 30.75
N THR A 448 15.24 -8.54 30.88
CA THR A 448 13.83 -8.28 30.58
C THR A 448 13.52 -8.59 29.12
N LEU A 449 14.30 -8.02 28.18
CA LEU A 449 14.09 -8.26 26.76
C LEU A 449 14.28 -9.74 26.37
N ARG A 450 15.23 -10.46 26.99
CA ARG A 450 15.39 -11.91 26.77
C ARG A 450 14.23 -12.71 27.37
N GLY A 451 13.74 -12.34 28.54
CA GLY A 451 12.59 -12.98 29.19
C GLY A 451 11.30 -12.82 28.38
N ASN A 452 11.17 -11.72 27.65
CA ASN A 452 10.02 -11.43 26.79
C ASN A 452 10.06 -12.11 25.41
N LEU A 453 11.09 -12.93 25.13
CA LEU A 453 11.09 -13.83 23.98
C LEU A 453 10.24 -15.08 24.29
N GLY A 454 8.92 -14.88 24.41
CA GLY A 454 7.94 -15.94 24.67
C GLY A 454 7.55 -16.68 23.39
N TYR A 455 7.88 -17.96 23.30
CA TYR A 455 7.59 -18.81 22.12
C TYR A 455 6.22 -19.52 22.23
N ASN A 456 5.15 -18.78 22.55
CA ASN A 456 3.79 -19.33 22.71
C ASN A 456 2.83 -18.87 21.58
N THR A 457 1.69 -19.53 21.51
CA THR A 457 1.04 -20.04 20.28
C THR A 457 0.16 -19.08 19.46
N SER A 458 0.02 -17.79 19.81
CA SER A 458 -0.83 -16.87 19.05
C SER A 458 -0.05 -15.98 18.06
N ALA A 459 -0.70 -15.58 16.96
CA ALA A 459 -0.08 -14.71 15.95
C ALA A 459 0.26 -13.31 16.48
N SER A 460 -0.56 -12.76 17.38
CA SER A 460 -0.31 -11.44 18.02
C SER A 460 0.93 -11.48 18.93
N GLU A 461 1.13 -12.59 19.65
CA GLU A 461 2.33 -12.80 20.46
C GLU A 461 3.59 -12.92 19.59
N ALA A 462 3.49 -13.49 18.38
CA ALA A 462 4.60 -13.57 17.44
C ALA A 462 5.08 -12.18 16.97
N GLU A 463 4.15 -11.27 16.67
CA GLU A 463 4.48 -9.89 16.28
C GLU A 463 5.15 -9.11 17.42
N ALA A 464 4.59 -9.20 18.63
CA ALA A 464 5.20 -8.61 19.82
C ALA A 464 6.60 -9.19 20.09
N THR A 465 6.78 -10.50 19.88
CA THR A 465 8.07 -11.18 20.01
C THR A 465 9.08 -10.65 18.98
N ALA A 466 8.67 -10.45 17.73
CA ALA A 466 9.53 -9.89 16.69
C ALA A 466 9.98 -8.45 17.00
N LEU A 467 9.07 -7.60 17.49
CA LEU A 467 9.38 -6.23 17.92
C LEU A 467 10.34 -6.23 19.11
N ASN A 468 10.07 -7.02 20.14
CA ASN A 468 10.92 -7.16 21.32
C ASN A 468 12.30 -7.72 20.97
N ALA A 469 12.37 -8.69 20.05
CA ALA A 469 13.62 -9.20 19.51
C ALA A 469 14.40 -8.10 18.79
N GLY A 470 13.75 -7.25 17.99
CA GLY A 470 14.38 -6.09 17.35
C GLY A 470 15.06 -5.15 18.35
N ALA A 471 14.39 -4.83 19.47
CA ALA A 471 14.96 -4.03 20.55
C ALA A 471 16.17 -4.74 21.21
N LEU A 472 16.07 -6.04 21.47
CA LEU A 472 17.17 -6.84 22.04
C LEU A 472 18.38 -6.89 21.10
N ILE A 473 18.16 -7.13 19.81
CA ILE A 473 19.21 -7.20 18.79
C ILE A 473 19.95 -5.86 18.73
N LEU A 474 19.22 -4.74 18.75
CA LEU A 474 19.83 -3.41 18.77
C LEU A 474 20.61 -3.19 20.09
N CYS A 475 20.07 -3.62 21.23
CA CYS A 475 20.76 -3.54 22.52
C CYS A 475 22.08 -4.33 22.50
N GLU A 476 22.04 -5.59 22.04
CA GLU A 476 23.22 -6.46 21.96
C GLU A 476 24.26 -5.90 20.97
N TYR A 477 23.83 -5.36 19.83
CA TYR A 477 24.70 -4.66 18.87
C TYR A 477 25.45 -3.48 19.50
N LEU A 478 24.76 -2.66 20.30
CA LEU A 478 25.31 -1.43 20.87
C LEU A 478 26.16 -1.65 22.14
N THR A 479 25.98 -2.77 22.85
CA THR A 479 26.53 -2.94 24.20
C THR A 479 27.51 -4.09 24.34
N VAL A 480 27.41 -5.13 23.52
CA VAL A 480 28.30 -6.28 23.59
C VAL A 480 29.59 -5.97 22.82
N GLY A 481 30.71 -5.94 23.52
CA GLY A 481 32.03 -5.79 22.91
C GLY A 481 32.55 -7.08 22.25
N GLY A 482 33.56 -6.96 21.38
CA GLY A 482 34.14 -8.08 20.64
C GLY A 482 33.41 -8.36 19.32
N GLY A 483 33.78 -9.45 18.64
CA GLY A 483 33.17 -9.87 17.37
C GLY A 483 34.18 -10.56 16.45
N ALA A 484 33.69 -11.45 15.58
CA ALA A 484 34.50 -12.07 14.53
C ALA A 484 34.68 -11.14 13.33
N GLU A 485 33.77 -10.18 13.15
CA GLU A 485 33.81 -9.17 12.10
C GLU A 485 34.57 -7.92 12.55
N SER A 486 35.30 -7.29 11.62
CA SER A 486 36.04 -6.05 11.89
C SER A 486 35.07 -4.90 12.13
N ALA A 487 35.22 -4.17 13.24
CA ALA A 487 34.37 -3.03 13.58
C ALA A 487 35.21 -1.79 13.92
N SER A 488 34.79 -0.64 13.40
CA SER A 488 35.22 0.70 13.80
C SER A 488 34.60 1.08 15.16
N LEU A 489 35.13 2.14 15.80
CA LEU A 489 34.56 2.73 17.03
C LEU A 489 33.11 3.20 16.85
N THR A 490 32.72 3.54 15.63
CA THR A 490 31.36 3.95 15.23
C THR A 490 30.40 2.77 15.01
N GLN A 491 30.92 1.54 14.93
CA GLN A 491 30.15 0.33 14.71
C GLN A 491 29.87 -0.41 16.03
N GLY A 492 28.83 -1.23 16.02
CA GLY A 492 28.51 -2.20 17.06
C GLY A 492 28.96 -3.61 16.66
N ASN A 493 28.73 -4.59 17.53
CA ASN A 493 29.06 -5.99 17.29
C ASN A 493 27.98 -6.65 16.43
N ILE A 494 28.17 -6.62 15.11
CA ILE A 494 27.23 -7.20 14.16
C ILE A 494 27.14 -8.73 14.26
N SER A 495 28.22 -9.42 14.63
CA SER A 495 28.23 -10.88 14.74
C SER A 495 27.26 -11.36 15.82
N THR A 496 27.35 -10.81 17.03
CA THR A 496 26.45 -11.17 18.13
C THR A 496 25.01 -10.81 17.83
N ALA A 497 24.77 -9.66 17.20
CA ALA A 497 23.43 -9.24 16.79
C ALA A 497 22.81 -10.23 15.79
N MET A 498 23.56 -10.67 14.79
CA MET A 498 23.06 -11.63 13.79
C MET A 498 22.90 -13.05 14.36
N ASP A 499 23.76 -13.48 15.29
CA ASP A 499 23.56 -14.76 16.00
C ASP A 499 22.23 -14.76 16.77
N ARG A 500 21.89 -13.63 17.40
CA ARG A 500 20.59 -13.44 18.06
C ARG A 500 19.43 -13.48 17.08
N VAL A 501 19.54 -12.79 15.94
CA VAL A 501 18.52 -12.81 14.87
C VAL A 501 18.20 -14.25 14.47
N TRP A 502 19.22 -15.05 14.17
CA TRP A 502 19.00 -16.44 13.73
C TRP A 502 18.48 -17.35 14.83
N SER A 503 18.90 -17.14 16.08
CA SER A 503 18.34 -17.85 17.23
C SER A 503 16.83 -17.59 17.39
N VAL A 504 16.38 -16.35 17.23
CA VAL A 504 14.95 -16.00 17.32
C VAL A 504 14.19 -16.49 16.08
N SER A 505 14.78 -16.38 14.89
CA SER A 505 14.22 -16.89 13.63
C SER A 505 13.95 -18.40 13.71
N GLU A 506 14.88 -19.18 14.26
CA GLU A 506 14.69 -20.62 14.49
C GLU A 506 13.56 -20.89 15.50
N GLY A 507 13.49 -20.10 16.57
CA GLY A 507 12.42 -20.18 17.56
C GLY A 507 11.03 -19.92 16.96
N LEU A 508 10.86 -18.82 16.23
CA LEU A 508 9.62 -18.50 15.51
C LEU A 508 9.25 -19.61 14.51
N SER A 509 10.24 -20.14 13.79
CA SER A 509 10.01 -21.22 12.83
C SER A 509 9.52 -22.50 13.51
N LYS A 510 10.10 -22.87 14.66
CA LYS A 510 9.68 -24.02 15.48
C LYS A 510 8.26 -23.88 16.02
N CYS A 511 7.80 -22.65 16.25
CA CYS A 511 6.45 -22.35 16.70
C CYS A 511 5.42 -22.27 15.55
N GLY A 512 5.80 -22.59 14.31
CA GLY A 512 4.90 -22.55 13.16
C GLY A 512 4.76 -21.17 12.51
N PHE A 513 5.53 -20.17 12.93
CA PHE A 513 5.54 -18.82 12.34
C PHE A 513 6.57 -18.67 11.20
N ALA A 514 7.08 -19.78 10.66
CA ALA A 514 7.99 -19.75 9.51
C ALA A 514 7.28 -19.12 8.28
N GLY A 515 7.93 -18.17 7.60
CA GLY A 515 7.35 -17.50 6.43
C GLY A 515 6.18 -16.54 6.74
N GLN A 516 5.86 -16.26 8.00
CA GLN A 516 4.79 -15.33 8.38
C GLN A 516 5.30 -13.90 8.62
N ALA A 517 4.39 -12.93 8.71
CA ALA A 517 4.69 -11.50 8.84
C ALA A 517 5.62 -11.16 10.02
N ALA A 518 5.41 -11.77 11.19
CA ALA A 518 6.27 -11.55 12.36
C ALA A 518 7.73 -11.98 12.11
N HIS A 519 7.92 -13.12 11.43
CA HIS A 519 9.25 -13.60 11.06
C HIS A 519 9.87 -12.69 9.99
N GLU A 520 9.08 -12.20 9.04
CA GLU A 520 9.54 -11.23 8.05
C GLU A 520 10.01 -9.92 8.72
N ALA A 521 9.21 -9.36 9.64
CA ALA A 521 9.51 -8.14 10.37
C ALA A 521 10.83 -8.24 11.16
N LEU A 522 11.09 -9.40 11.80
CA LEU A 522 12.36 -9.67 12.46
C LEU A 522 13.54 -9.58 11.48
N LEU A 523 13.44 -10.28 10.35
CA LEU A 523 14.51 -10.30 9.35
C LEU A 523 14.66 -8.93 8.64
N GLN A 524 13.57 -8.17 8.51
CA GLN A 524 13.62 -6.80 8.02
C GLN A 524 14.38 -5.88 8.98
N SER A 525 14.12 -6.00 10.29
CA SER A 525 14.89 -5.29 11.33
C SER A 525 16.37 -5.66 11.28
N ALA A 526 16.70 -6.95 11.09
CA ALA A 526 18.08 -7.41 10.92
C ALA A 526 18.75 -6.81 9.68
N ALA A 527 18.05 -6.76 8.56
CA ALA A 527 18.55 -6.17 7.31
C ALA A 527 18.76 -4.65 7.42
N ARG A 528 17.89 -3.92 8.14
CA ARG A 528 18.12 -2.51 8.49
C ARG A 528 19.42 -2.35 9.29
N LEU A 529 19.63 -3.19 10.30
CA LEU A 529 20.84 -3.15 11.11
C LEU A 529 22.11 -3.46 10.32
N LEU A 530 22.05 -4.47 9.45
CA LEU A 530 23.14 -4.81 8.55
C LEU A 530 23.51 -3.64 7.62
N TYR A 531 22.52 -2.99 7.04
CA TYR A 531 22.71 -1.80 6.21
C TYR A 531 23.31 -0.63 7.00
N PHE A 532 22.77 -0.36 8.19
CA PHE A 532 23.30 0.65 9.09
C PHE A 532 24.77 0.39 9.42
N HIS A 533 25.10 -0.83 9.87
CA HIS A 533 26.46 -1.23 10.20
C HIS A 533 27.42 -1.02 9.03
N ALA A 534 27.03 -1.41 7.82
CA ALA A 534 27.83 -1.26 6.61
C ALA A 534 28.04 0.22 6.21
N ARG A 535 27.13 1.12 6.58
CA ARG A 535 27.29 2.57 6.35
C ARG A 535 28.17 3.27 7.37
N GLN A 536 28.31 2.72 8.58
CA GLN A 536 29.06 3.37 9.67
C GLN A 536 30.57 3.12 9.63
N GLY A 537 31.06 2.21 8.80
CA GLY A 537 32.48 1.88 8.73
C GLY A 537 32.79 0.73 7.77
N PRO A 538 34.05 0.24 7.77
CA PRO A 538 34.44 -0.90 6.97
C PRO A 538 33.57 -2.12 7.26
N PHE A 539 33.22 -2.88 6.23
CA PHE A 539 32.43 -4.10 6.36
C PHE A 539 32.83 -5.15 5.33
N ARG A 540 32.56 -6.43 5.61
CA ARG A 540 32.75 -7.52 4.67
C ARG A 540 31.49 -7.73 3.84
N SER A 541 31.51 -7.29 2.57
CA SER A 541 30.41 -7.51 1.62
C SER A 541 30.00 -8.99 1.52
N ALA A 542 30.95 -9.93 1.57
CA ALA A 542 30.65 -11.36 1.55
C ALA A 542 29.77 -11.82 2.72
N TYR A 543 30.03 -11.32 3.93
CA TYR A 543 29.22 -11.63 5.10
C TYR A 543 27.80 -11.10 4.94
N LEU A 544 27.68 -9.84 4.51
CA LEU A 544 26.38 -9.21 4.26
C LEU A 544 25.56 -9.98 3.22
N ARG A 545 26.19 -10.37 2.10
CA ARG A 545 25.55 -11.19 1.05
C ARG A 545 25.09 -12.54 1.59
N GLU A 546 25.89 -13.20 2.41
CA GLU A 546 25.52 -14.48 3.02
C GLU A 546 24.29 -14.35 3.92
N GLN A 547 24.24 -13.32 4.78
CA GLN A 547 23.09 -13.08 5.65
C GLN A 547 21.83 -12.77 4.84
N LEU A 548 21.93 -11.89 3.84
CA LEU A 548 20.80 -11.51 2.99
C LEU A 548 20.32 -12.66 2.09
N ALA A 549 21.22 -13.52 1.63
CA ALA A 549 20.85 -14.74 0.90
C ALA A 549 20.03 -15.70 1.76
N LYS A 550 20.36 -15.84 3.05
CA LYS A 550 19.55 -16.62 4.00
C LYS A 550 18.15 -16.00 4.16
N CYS A 551 18.05 -14.67 4.29
CA CYS A 551 16.76 -14.00 4.34
C CYS A 551 15.93 -14.24 3.06
N LEU A 552 16.55 -14.15 1.88
CA LEU A 552 15.89 -14.41 0.59
C LEU A 552 15.47 -15.88 0.41
N GLY A 553 16.18 -16.82 1.03
CA GLY A 553 15.79 -18.22 1.06
C GLY A 553 14.46 -18.46 1.80
N ILE A 554 14.12 -17.60 2.76
CA ILE A 554 12.86 -17.67 3.52
C ILE A 554 11.79 -16.76 2.89
N PHE A 555 12.17 -15.53 2.52
CA PHE A 555 11.29 -14.50 1.96
C PHE A 555 11.77 -14.04 0.58
N PRO A 556 11.56 -14.86 -0.47
CA PRO A 556 12.08 -14.61 -1.81
C PRO A 556 11.43 -13.41 -2.51
N ARG A 557 10.26 -12.97 -2.04
CA ARG A 557 9.48 -11.85 -2.60
C ARG A 557 9.79 -10.50 -1.94
N ASN A 558 10.55 -10.48 -0.84
CA ASN A 558 10.83 -9.27 -0.11
C ASN A 558 11.82 -8.37 -0.89
N THR A 559 11.33 -7.21 -1.33
CA THR A 559 12.09 -6.27 -2.16
C THR A 559 13.20 -5.57 -1.40
N MET A 560 13.11 -5.44 -0.08
CA MET A 560 14.17 -4.85 0.74
C MET A 560 15.39 -5.79 0.79
N PHE A 561 15.18 -7.10 0.96
CA PHE A 561 16.27 -8.08 0.91
C PHE A 561 16.90 -8.15 -0.47
N LEU A 562 16.09 -8.16 -1.54
CA LEU A 562 16.59 -8.12 -2.92
C LEU A 562 17.44 -6.86 -3.17
N SER A 563 16.95 -5.70 -2.76
CA SER A 563 17.64 -4.41 -2.94
C SER A 563 18.95 -4.36 -2.17
N LEU A 564 18.95 -4.76 -0.90
CA LEU A 564 20.17 -4.80 -0.10
C LEU A 564 21.15 -5.87 -0.58
N PHE A 565 20.68 -7.00 -1.12
CA PHE A 565 21.53 -8.04 -1.67
C PHE A 565 22.23 -7.56 -2.95
N ALA A 566 21.50 -6.88 -3.83
CA ALA A 566 22.07 -6.25 -5.02
C ALA A 566 23.06 -5.14 -4.66
N TRP A 567 22.71 -4.28 -3.68
CA TRP A 567 23.61 -3.25 -3.14
C TRP A 567 24.91 -3.86 -2.60
N ALA A 568 24.81 -4.93 -1.80
CA ALA A 568 25.97 -5.64 -1.26
C ALA A 568 26.82 -6.35 -2.34
N SER A 569 26.25 -6.63 -3.51
CA SER A 569 26.87 -7.30 -4.65
C SER A 569 27.36 -6.32 -5.74
N SER A 570 27.37 -5.02 -5.44
CA SER A 570 27.79 -3.96 -6.37
C SER A 570 29.29 -3.98 -6.69
N SER A 571 30.12 -4.61 -5.84
CA SER A 571 31.58 -4.70 -6.05
C SER A 571 31.94 -5.51 -7.31
N PHE A 572 32.78 -4.93 -8.18
CA PHE A 572 33.25 -5.47 -9.46
C PHE A 572 33.77 -6.93 -9.36
N GLY A 573 32.90 -7.89 -9.66
CA GLY A 573 33.22 -9.30 -9.86
C GLY A 573 32.78 -9.76 -11.25
N ILE A 574 33.41 -10.82 -11.76
CA ILE A 574 33.02 -11.47 -13.03
C ILE A 574 31.69 -12.22 -12.87
N ASP A 575 31.39 -12.66 -11.64
CA ASP A 575 30.17 -13.37 -11.29
C ASP A 575 28.99 -12.40 -11.12
N ASP A 576 27.79 -12.84 -11.46
CA ASP A 576 26.52 -12.13 -11.22
C ASP A 576 25.67 -12.86 -10.15
N PRO A 577 26.02 -12.75 -8.85
CA PRO A 577 25.27 -13.39 -7.77
C PRO A 577 23.80 -12.99 -7.72
N VAL A 578 23.48 -11.77 -8.16
CA VAL A 578 22.10 -11.25 -8.16
C VAL A 578 21.30 -11.95 -9.25
N GLY A 579 21.83 -12.05 -10.47
CA GLY A 579 21.17 -12.82 -11.52
C GLY A 579 20.97 -14.28 -11.13
N ASP A 580 21.93 -14.91 -10.47
CA ASP A 580 21.79 -16.29 -9.98
C ASP A 580 20.71 -16.40 -8.88
N MET A 581 20.68 -15.48 -7.93
CA MET A 581 19.65 -15.41 -6.89
C MET A 581 18.25 -15.19 -7.48
N LEU A 582 18.13 -14.30 -8.47
CA LEU A 582 16.88 -14.05 -9.18
C LEU A 582 16.40 -15.30 -9.91
N ARG A 583 17.26 -15.95 -10.70
CA ARG A 583 16.90 -17.15 -11.48
C ARG A 583 16.56 -18.35 -10.59
N SER A 584 17.33 -18.58 -9.53
CA SER A 584 17.21 -19.78 -8.69
C SER A 584 16.10 -19.68 -7.64
N THR A 585 15.81 -18.47 -7.16
CA THR A 585 14.98 -18.26 -5.98
C THR A 585 13.82 -17.30 -6.24
N ALA A 586 14.09 -16.03 -6.55
CA ALA A 586 13.03 -15.00 -6.58
C ALA A 586 12.06 -15.12 -7.78
N LEU A 587 12.57 -15.55 -8.94
CA LEU A 587 11.79 -15.72 -10.18
C LEU A 587 11.42 -17.18 -10.46
N ALA A 588 11.67 -18.09 -9.50
CA ALA A 588 11.18 -19.46 -9.58
C ALA A 588 9.64 -19.44 -9.58
N ASN A 589 8.99 -20.34 -10.32
CA ASN A 589 7.53 -20.29 -10.58
C ASN A 589 6.66 -20.12 -9.32
N GLN A 590 7.05 -20.71 -8.18
CA GLN A 590 6.33 -20.58 -6.91
C GLN A 590 6.45 -19.19 -6.25
N ASN A 591 7.54 -18.47 -6.53
CA ASN A 591 7.87 -17.19 -5.92
C ASN A 591 7.62 -16.00 -6.85
N ASP A 592 7.44 -16.27 -8.14
CA ASP A 592 7.27 -15.26 -9.18
C ASP A 592 6.10 -14.32 -8.89
N CYS A 593 6.38 -13.02 -8.86
CA CYS A 593 5.39 -11.99 -8.58
C CYS A 593 5.76 -10.67 -9.27
N VAL A 594 4.81 -9.74 -9.32
CA VAL A 594 5.00 -8.44 -9.98
C VAL A 594 6.20 -7.69 -9.39
N SER A 595 6.33 -7.64 -8.06
CA SER A 595 7.42 -6.92 -7.38
C SER A 595 8.81 -7.50 -7.66
N SER A 596 8.97 -8.83 -7.71
CA SER A 596 10.25 -9.48 -8.03
C SER A 596 10.63 -9.31 -9.50
N ARG A 597 9.64 -9.31 -10.42
CA ARG A 597 9.84 -8.99 -11.84
C ARG A 597 10.25 -7.54 -12.07
N ILE A 598 9.60 -6.60 -11.36
CA ILE A 598 9.98 -5.17 -11.39
C ILE A 598 11.40 -5.00 -10.92
N PHE A 599 11.76 -5.64 -9.81
CA PHE A 599 13.13 -5.60 -9.29
C PHE A 599 14.14 -6.12 -10.33
N ALA A 600 13.88 -7.26 -10.97
CA ALA A 600 14.74 -7.81 -12.02
C ALA A 600 14.89 -6.85 -13.21
N ILE A 601 13.80 -6.20 -13.64
CA ILE A 601 13.83 -5.20 -14.71
C ILE A 601 14.68 -3.99 -14.30
N LYS A 602 14.51 -3.47 -13.08
CA LYS A 602 15.33 -2.36 -12.56
C LYS A 602 16.81 -2.73 -12.49
N TYR A 603 17.12 -3.93 -12.00
CA TYR A 603 18.48 -4.43 -11.93
C TYR A 603 19.14 -4.48 -13.31
N GLU A 604 18.45 -5.04 -14.30
CA GLU A 604 18.92 -5.09 -15.69
C GLU A 604 18.97 -3.73 -16.37
N LEU A 605 18.12 -2.78 -15.97
CA LEU A 605 18.15 -1.40 -16.46
C LEU A 605 19.38 -0.64 -15.95
N GLN A 606 19.79 -0.91 -14.70
CA GLN A 606 20.92 -0.25 -14.05
C GLN A 606 22.27 -0.88 -14.44
N ARG A 607 22.38 -2.22 -14.38
CA ARG A 607 23.65 -2.94 -14.59
C ARG A 607 23.79 -3.60 -15.95
N GLY A 608 22.66 -3.91 -16.59
CA GLY A 608 22.61 -4.59 -17.87
C GLY A 608 22.74 -3.66 -19.07
N ASN A 609 22.21 -4.09 -20.20
CA ASN A 609 22.11 -3.29 -21.42
C ASN A 609 20.67 -3.32 -21.96
N SER A 610 20.37 -2.53 -22.99
CA SER A 610 19.00 -2.45 -23.49
C SER A 610 18.40 -3.79 -23.91
N HIS A 611 19.22 -4.74 -24.37
CA HIS A 611 18.75 -6.08 -24.74
C HIS A 611 18.49 -6.97 -23.53
N SER A 612 19.31 -6.89 -22.47
CA SER A 612 19.04 -7.64 -21.24
C SER A 612 17.83 -7.09 -20.49
N THR A 613 17.68 -5.75 -20.41
CA THR A 613 16.46 -5.13 -19.87
C THR A 613 15.23 -5.52 -20.68
N ARG A 614 15.32 -5.53 -22.02
CA ARG A 614 14.25 -6.04 -22.90
C ARG A 614 13.91 -7.50 -22.58
N ALA A 615 14.92 -8.35 -22.42
CA ALA A 615 14.69 -9.76 -22.09
C ALA A 615 13.98 -9.91 -20.73
N ALA A 616 14.33 -9.10 -19.74
CA ALA A 616 13.64 -9.07 -18.45
C ALA A 616 12.16 -8.65 -18.60
N PHE A 617 11.86 -7.62 -19.40
CA PHE A 617 10.47 -7.25 -19.72
C PHE A 617 9.71 -8.39 -20.41
N GLU A 618 10.29 -9.03 -21.43
CA GLU A 618 9.63 -10.12 -22.15
C GLU A 618 9.38 -11.33 -21.23
N GLN A 619 10.33 -11.67 -20.36
CA GLN A 619 10.15 -12.75 -19.37
C GLN A 619 9.08 -12.41 -18.34
N ALA A 620 9.02 -11.16 -17.87
CA ALA A 620 7.97 -10.71 -16.97
C ALA A 620 6.60 -10.83 -17.64
N LEU A 621 6.43 -10.30 -18.84
CA LEU A 621 5.14 -10.28 -19.54
C LEU A 621 4.66 -11.65 -20.05
N GLN A 622 5.56 -12.65 -20.10
CA GLN A 622 5.17 -14.05 -20.31
C GLN A 622 4.57 -14.70 -19.05
N SER A 623 4.97 -14.24 -17.86
CA SER A 623 4.47 -14.74 -16.58
C SER A 623 2.97 -14.44 -16.40
N PRO A 624 2.17 -15.40 -15.91
CA PRO A 624 0.78 -15.17 -15.54
C PRO A 624 0.59 -13.99 -14.59
N ALA A 625 1.55 -13.78 -13.66
CA ALA A 625 1.47 -12.73 -12.65
C ALA A 625 1.56 -11.31 -13.24
N CYS A 626 2.16 -11.14 -14.42
CA CYS A 626 2.50 -9.83 -14.98
C CYS A 626 1.84 -9.56 -16.34
N ARG A 627 1.35 -10.59 -17.04
CA ARG A 627 0.81 -10.45 -18.41
C ARG A 627 -0.33 -9.45 -18.52
N ALA A 628 -1.19 -9.38 -17.51
CA ALA A 628 -2.33 -8.47 -17.43
C ALA A 628 -2.01 -7.14 -16.72
N ASN A 629 -0.75 -6.89 -16.34
CA ASN A 629 -0.36 -5.66 -15.67
C ASN A 629 -0.14 -4.53 -16.69
N SER A 630 -1.10 -3.60 -16.76
CA SER A 630 -1.12 -2.55 -17.78
C SER A 630 0.03 -1.54 -17.63
N GLU A 631 0.42 -1.22 -16.41
CA GLU A 631 1.52 -0.31 -16.10
C GLU A 631 2.89 -0.88 -16.49
N LEU A 632 3.08 -2.19 -16.38
CA LEU A 632 4.29 -2.87 -16.85
C LEU A 632 4.41 -2.81 -18.37
N TRP A 633 3.30 -3.01 -19.09
CA TRP A 633 3.24 -2.78 -20.54
C TRP A 633 3.56 -1.34 -20.89
N ARG A 634 3.00 -0.36 -20.16
CA ARG A 634 3.25 1.07 -20.35
C ARG A 634 4.74 1.38 -20.21
N CYS A 635 5.37 0.87 -19.15
CA CYS A 635 6.81 0.98 -18.92
C CYS A 635 7.62 0.36 -20.07
N TYR A 636 7.21 -0.80 -20.59
CA TYR A 636 7.92 -1.47 -21.69
C TYR A 636 7.82 -0.69 -23.01
N VAL A 637 6.66 -0.09 -23.31
CA VAL A 637 6.46 0.80 -24.46
C VAL A 637 7.36 2.03 -24.36
N GLN A 638 7.33 2.73 -23.21
CA GLN A 638 8.16 3.91 -22.95
C GLN A 638 9.65 3.59 -23.03
N PHE A 639 10.08 2.47 -22.44
CA PHE A 639 11.46 1.97 -22.52
C PHE A 639 11.88 1.69 -23.97
N SER A 640 11.05 0.95 -24.71
CA SER A 640 11.34 0.59 -26.10
C SER A 640 11.43 1.84 -26.97
N HIS A 641 10.54 2.81 -26.76
CA HIS A 641 10.57 4.09 -27.46
C HIS A 641 11.81 4.90 -27.10
N SER A 642 12.22 4.98 -25.83
CA SER A 642 13.35 5.81 -25.42
C SER A 642 14.69 5.33 -26.00
N ARG A 643 14.88 4.02 -26.15
CA ARG A 643 16.11 3.41 -26.69
C ARG A 643 16.12 3.37 -28.20
N LYS A 644 17.14 3.97 -28.84
CA LYS A 644 17.25 4.06 -30.32
C LYS A 644 17.14 2.69 -31.01
N GLU A 645 17.81 1.68 -30.48
CA GLU A 645 17.85 0.32 -31.05
C GLU A 645 16.54 -0.46 -30.89
N LEU A 646 15.68 -0.07 -29.96
CA LEU A 646 14.39 -0.74 -29.69
C LEU A 646 13.18 0.08 -30.17
N ARG A 647 13.38 1.32 -30.62
CA ARG A 647 12.30 2.25 -30.98
C ARG A 647 11.32 1.67 -31.99
N ALA A 648 11.81 0.90 -32.96
CA ALA A 648 10.97 0.23 -33.98
C ALA A 648 9.99 -0.79 -33.37
N LYS A 649 10.29 -1.34 -32.18
CA LYS A 649 9.46 -2.33 -31.49
C LYS A 649 8.45 -1.71 -30.53
N ALA A 650 8.54 -0.41 -30.26
CA ALA A 650 7.65 0.26 -29.31
C ALA A 650 6.17 0.17 -29.73
N LYS A 651 5.89 0.31 -31.04
CA LYS A 651 4.54 0.18 -31.60
C LYS A 651 3.99 -1.26 -31.48
N ASP A 652 4.81 -2.27 -31.78
CA ASP A 652 4.44 -3.68 -31.61
C ASP A 652 4.13 -4.02 -30.16
N ASN A 653 5.00 -3.58 -29.24
CA ASN A 653 4.79 -3.76 -27.81
C ASN A 653 3.52 -3.05 -27.31
N PHE A 654 3.18 -1.89 -27.86
CA PHE A 654 1.94 -1.18 -27.53
C PHE A 654 0.70 -1.99 -27.93
N PHE A 655 0.61 -2.47 -29.17
CA PHE A 655 -0.55 -3.25 -29.60
C PHE A 655 -0.64 -4.60 -28.88
N ARG A 656 0.50 -5.25 -28.58
CA ARG A 656 0.54 -6.44 -27.73
C ARG A 656 -0.04 -6.15 -26.34
N GLY A 657 0.38 -5.05 -25.72
CA GLY A 657 -0.13 -4.63 -24.42
C GLY A 657 -1.61 -4.30 -24.45
N LEU A 658 -2.08 -3.54 -25.45
CA LEU A 658 -3.49 -3.20 -25.60
C LEU A 658 -4.37 -4.45 -25.83
N GLY A 659 -3.82 -5.48 -26.49
CA GLY A 659 -4.49 -6.77 -26.63
C GLY A 659 -4.62 -7.56 -25.32
N GLN A 660 -3.67 -7.41 -24.39
CA GLN A 660 -3.74 -8.07 -23.07
C GLN A 660 -4.51 -7.22 -22.03
N CYS A 661 -4.48 -5.90 -22.15
CA CYS A 661 -5.05 -4.94 -21.21
C CYS A 661 -5.96 -3.90 -21.93
N PRO A 662 -7.02 -4.32 -22.65
CA PRO A 662 -7.87 -3.39 -23.41
C PRO A 662 -8.68 -2.41 -22.55
N TRP A 663 -8.78 -2.65 -21.24
CA TRP A 663 -9.46 -1.77 -20.28
C TRP A 663 -8.57 -0.60 -19.81
N SER A 664 -7.26 -0.65 -20.04
CA SER A 664 -6.34 0.36 -19.50
C SER A 664 -6.28 1.60 -20.42
N LYS A 665 -6.94 2.67 -19.98
CA LYS A 665 -6.82 3.99 -20.63
C LYS A 665 -5.39 4.51 -20.57
N ASP A 666 -4.72 4.37 -19.43
CA ASP A 666 -3.33 4.83 -19.27
C ASP A 666 -2.38 4.19 -20.30
N LEU A 667 -2.57 2.90 -20.60
CA LEU A 667 -1.82 2.23 -21.67
C LEU A 667 -2.23 2.72 -23.06
N ALA A 668 -3.54 2.84 -23.35
CA ALA A 668 -4.03 3.33 -24.63
C ALA A 668 -3.55 4.76 -24.95
N MET A 669 -3.46 5.62 -23.94
CA MET A 669 -2.97 6.99 -24.06
C MET A 669 -1.49 7.10 -24.46
N GLU A 670 -0.71 6.01 -24.40
CA GLU A 670 0.65 5.99 -24.94
C GLU A 670 0.69 6.21 -26.46
N ALA A 671 -0.39 5.87 -27.19
CA ALA A 671 -0.55 6.19 -28.60
C ALA A 671 -0.46 7.70 -28.86
N PHE A 672 -1.14 8.49 -28.03
CA PHE A 672 -1.26 9.95 -28.16
C PHE A 672 -0.17 10.71 -27.41
N THR A 673 0.67 10.03 -26.63
CA THR A 673 1.75 10.68 -25.86
C THR A 673 3.11 10.24 -26.37
N THR A 674 3.53 9.03 -26.03
CA THR A 674 4.84 8.47 -26.38
C THR A 674 4.99 8.16 -27.87
N LEU A 675 3.93 7.64 -28.50
CA LEU A 675 3.96 7.14 -29.88
C LEU A 675 3.33 8.08 -30.90
N ALA A 676 2.91 9.27 -30.51
CA ALA A 676 2.19 10.21 -31.39
C ALA A 676 2.96 10.60 -32.65
N ASN A 677 4.30 10.55 -32.62
CA ASN A 677 5.18 10.83 -33.77
C ASN A 677 5.66 9.55 -34.50
N VAL A 678 5.21 8.38 -34.05
CA VAL A 678 5.58 7.07 -34.60
C VAL A 678 4.42 6.44 -35.37
N MET A 679 3.19 6.69 -34.91
CA MET A 679 1.95 6.22 -35.51
C MET A 679 1.43 7.23 -36.54
N ASP A 680 0.75 6.74 -37.57
CA ASP A 680 0.04 7.61 -38.51
C ASP A 680 -1.38 7.96 -38.02
N ASP A 681 -2.02 8.92 -38.69
CA ASP A 681 -3.34 9.43 -38.31
C ASP A 681 -4.43 8.35 -38.34
N PHE A 682 -4.31 7.35 -39.22
CA PHE A 682 -5.25 6.24 -39.30
C PHE A 682 -5.09 5.29 -38.11
N GLU A 683 -3.84 4.96 -37.77
CA GLU A 683 -3.53 4.16 -36.59
C GLU A 683 -4.00 4.85 -35.30
N LEU A 684 -3.76 6.16 -35.15
CA LEU A 684 -4.21 6.94 -34.00
C LEU A 684 -5.75 7.02 -33.92
N GLY A 685 -6.43 7.25 -35.04
CA GLY A 685 -7.89 7.20 -35.10
C GLY A 685 -8.46 5.83 -34.76
N SER A 686 -7.80 4.75 -35.18
CA SER A 686 -8.19 3.38 -34.82
C SER A 686 -8.05 3.10 -33.32
N VAL A 687 -6.96 3.60 -32.68
CA VAL A 687 -6.82 3.52 -31.23
C VAL A 687 -7.93 4.30 -30.53
N PHE A 688 -8.21 5.54 -30.96
CA PHE A 688 -9.31 6.35 -30.40
C PHE A 688 -10.66 5.64 -30.48
N ASN A 689 -11.02 5.09 -31.65
CA ASN A 689 -12.24 4.31 -31.83
C ASN A 689 -12.26 3.05 -30.97
N THR A 690 -11.09 2.41 -30.78
CA THR A 690 -10.97 1.27 -29.87
C THR A 690 -11.27 1.70 -28.43
N MET A 691 -10.72 2.82 -27.98
CA MET A 691 -11.00 3.39 -26.66
C MET A 691 -12.50 3.64 -26.47
N GLN A 692 -13.16 4.28 -27.44
CA GLN A 692 -14.61 4.52 -27.41
C GLN A 692 -15.42 3.21 -27.40
N SER A 693 -15.11 2.27 -28.30
CA SER A 693 -15.84 0.98 -28.37
C SER A 693 -15.68 0.11 -27.13
N LYS A 694 -14.58 0.30 -26.39
CA LYS A 694 -14.31 -0.35 -25.10
C LYS A 694 -14.85 0.45 -23.91
N GLY A 695 -15.53 1.57 -24.16
CA GLY A 695 -16.13 2.41 -23.13
C GLY A 695 -15.14 3.23 -22.33
N LEU A 696 -13.86 3.34 -22.73
CA LEU A 696 -12.89 4.14 -22.01
C LEU A 696 -13.31 5.61 -22.07
N ARG A 697 -13.68 6.17 -20.92
CA ARG A 697 -14.11 7.57 -20.80
C ARG A 697 -13.06 8.53 -21.36
N LEU A 698 -13.50 9.51 -22.13
CA LEU A 698 -12.69 10.57 -22.70
C LEU A 698 -13.31 11.91 -22.25
N HIS A 699 -12.49 12.85 -21.80
CA HIS A 699 -12.96 14.16 -21.32
C HIS A 699 -12.88 15.22 -22.42
N VAL A 700 -12.11 14.96 -23.47
CA VAL A 700 -11.91 15.86 -24.60
C VAL A 700 -12.30 15.14 -25.89
N GLU A 701 -13.36 15.60 -26.54
CA GLU A 701 -13.76 15.11 -27.84
C GLU A 701 -12.70 15.39 -28.90
N LEU A 702 -12.18 14.33 -29.53
CA LEU A 702 -11.06 14.43 -30.46
C LEU A 702 -11.44 15.22 -31.71
N ASP A 703 -12.57 14.92 -32.34
CA ASP A 703 -12.99 15.57 -33.58
C ASP A 703 -13.19 17.08 -33.40
N GLU A 704 -13.78 17.49 -32.28
CA GLU A 704 -13.94 18.92 -31.94
C GLU A 704 -12.61 19.59 -31.69
N PHE A 705 -11.69 18.90 -31.01
CA PHE A 705 -10.34 19.39 -30.76
C PHE A 705 -9.56 19.58 -32.07
N LEU A 706 -9.60 18.59 -32.97
CA LEU A 706 -8.98 18.66 -34.30
C LEU A 706 -9.57 19.83 -35.12
N ALA A 707 -10.90 19.96 -35.14
CA ALA A 707 -11.60 21.01 -35.86
C ALA A 707 -11.25 22.42 -35.34
N ALA A 708 -11.15 22.58 -34.01
CA ALA A 708 -10.80 23.86 -33.40
C ALA A 708 -9.36 24.27 -33.74
N GLN A 709 -8.42 23.32 -33.74
CA GLN A 709 -7.01 23.61 -34.08
C GLN A 709 -6.82 23.90 -35.57
N GLY A 710 -7.58 23.26 -36.45
CA GLY A 710 -7.61 23.57 -37.89
C GLY A 710 -8.10 25.00 -38.19
N ARG A 711 -9.03 25.53 -37.40
CA ARG A 711 -9.49 26.94 -37.52
C ARG A 711 -8.45 27.95 -37.03
N GLU A 712 -7.62 27.58 -36.05
CA GLU A 712 -6.53 28.44 -35.55
C GLU A 712 -5.33 28.49 -36.51
N THR A 713 -4.99 27.37 -37.15
CA THR A 713 -3.91 27.32 -38.16
C THR A 713 -4.30 27.98 -39.48
N GLY A 714 -5.58 27.93 -39.88
CA GLY A 714 -6.09 28.65 -41.06
C GLY A 714 -6.29 30.15 -40.89
N ARG A 715 -6.11 30.70 -39.68
CA ARG A 715 -6.18 32.13 -39.36
C ARG A 715 -4.81 32.80 -39.20
N ARG A 716 -3.72 32.05 -39.32
CA ARG A 716 -2.33 32.55 -39.40
C ARG A 716 -1.84 32.46 -40.84
#